data_AF-A0AAW8BW43-F1
#
_entry.id   AF-A0AAW8BW43-F1
#
_cell.length_a   1.000
_cell.length_b   1.000
_cell.length_c   1.000
_cell.angle_alpha   90.00
_cell.angle_beta   90.00
_cell.angle_gamma   90.00
#
_symmetry.space_group_name_H-M   'P 1'
#
loop_
_entity.id
_entity.type
_entity.pdbx_description
1 polymer ?
#
loop_
_entity_poly.entity_id
_entity_poly.type
_entity_poly.pdbx_seq_one_letter_code
_entity_poly.pdbx_strand_id
1 'polypeptide(L)'
;MSFFVVEPEVVAALSAQAAGIGAATTSASAAAAPATVGLLPAAADEVSVAVARLFGGFGQEFQELGAQAGLVHERFVQALKASSVAYAAAEAANLSSLQGVEQSVVGVINAPTLALLGRPLIGDGVSGAAGSGQAGGDGGLLWGNGGAGGSGAAGQAGGSGGAAGLFGSGGAGGAGGPGVGGGAGGAGGAGGAGGWLAGSGGTGGAGGGGALSTTGVGGAGGAGGAGGVARALVFGLGGAGGSGGAGGLTLAVGSAGALGGGAGDVGFAGGAGGHGGAGGASSGLFGVGGTGGAGGYGGAGGAGGTGGLSATWAVAGGTGGVGGAGGDGGLAGSGGAAGLFGSGLLGAPGSAGTPGLGGTGGVGGGGGQGGAAAAGFSAAGKAGGIGTASGGQIGGLGGVGGDGGSGGKVATITGFHVPVGMAVNPGDGVYVTNSGNDTVSVIDPTTNTVTWSGIAVGNQPRAVAVSPNPGHYVYVANNGGNSVSVVDPSSHSVIGSAIPVGADPIAVAVKPDPGGYVYVANSTGNTVRVIDPPLNTVTSIGVGSGPDGVAINPGGDVYVTNAASNTVSVIDPNGNTVIGSISVGPYPRGVAVDSVGHVFVANTLGNTVSMINSFSNTVMGSAIGVGQSPFGVAVSPVSDYVFVTNYDSNTVSVINSITHTVSATIGVGSNPWGVAVDPGTGAVYVANMFSNTVSVISA
;
A
#
# COMPACT_ATOMS: atom_id res chain seq x y z
N MET A 1 38.52 -29.60 15.71
CA MET A 1 37.51 -28.93 16.57
C MET A 1 36.29 -28.72 15.69
N SER A 2 35.25 -29.53 15.84
CA SER A 2 33.98 -29.28 15.13
C SER A 2 33.24 -28.18 15.89
N PHE A 3 33.02 -27.04 15.26
CA PHE A 3 32.15 -26.01 15.82
C PHE A 3 30.71 -26.49 15.70
N PHE A 4 30.03 -26.60 16.83
CA PHE A 4 28.60 -26.89 16.88
C PHE A 4 27.87 -25.54 16.94
N VAL A 5 27.28 -25.13 15.82
CA VAL A 5 26.49 -23.89 15.71
C VAL A 5 25.04 -24.25 15.90
N VAL A 6 24.36 -23.60 16.85
CA VAL A 6 22.93 -23.77 17.09
C VAL A 6 22.26 -22.45 16.72
N GLU A 7 21.40 -22.47 15.71
CA GLU A 7 20.60 -21.31 15.35
C GLU A 7 19.33 -21.26 16.23
N PRO A 8 19.15 -20.22 17.08
CA PRO A 8 18.02 -20.14 18.00
C PRO A 8 16.66 -20.17 17.28
N GLU A 9 16.60 -19.64 16.06
CA GLU A 9 15.41 -19.60 15.21
C GLU A 9 14.99 -21.01 14.75
N VAL A 10 15.95 -21.86 14.41
CA VAL A 10 15.71 -23.26 14.01
C VAL A 10 15.20 -24.08 15.20
N VAL A 11 15.79 -23.90 16.39
CA VAL A 11 15.33 -24.58 17.61
C VAL A 11 13.93 -24.11 18.04
N ALA A 12 13.63 -22.81 17.87
CA ALA A 12 12.30 -22.26 18.13
C ALA A 12 11.26 -22.85 17.18
N ALA A 13 11.54 -22.91 15.87
CA ALA A 13 10.66 -23.50 14.86
C ALA A 13 10.40 -24.99 15.13
N LEU A 14 11.44 -25.76 15.48
CA LEU A 14 11.31 -27.16 15.86
C LEU A 14 10.45 -27.35 17.13
N SER A 15 10.59 -26.46 18.12
CA SER A 15 9.75 -26.52 19.33
C SER A 15 8.27 -26.25 19.05
N ALA A 16 7.98 -25.37 18.08
CA ALA A 16 6.62 -25.07 17.64
C ALA A 16 6.01 -26.24 16.86
N GLN A 17 6.78 -26.88 15.97
CA GLN A 17 6.35 -28.09 15.27
C GLN A 17 6.08 -29.25 16.24
N ALA A 18 6.97 -29.47 17.21
CA ALA A 18 6.77 -30.49 18.25
C ALA A 18 5.50 -30.21 19.06
N ALA A 19 5.23 -28.96 19.44
CA ALA A 19 3.98 -28.58 20.11
C ALA A 19 2.75 -28.88 19.25
N GLY A 20 2.81 -28.62 17.94
CA GLY A 20 1.74 -28.95 16.99
C GLY A 20 1.42 -30.44 16.90
N ILE A 21 2.46 -31.30 16.87
CA ILE A 21 2.30 -32.76 16.87
C ILE A 21 1.60 -33.24 18.15
N GLY A 22 1.99 -32.67 19.31
CA GLY A 22 1.35 -32.98 20.60
C GLY A 22 -0.13 -32.62 20.61
N ALA A 23 -0.46 -31.40 20.17
CA ALA A 23 -1.84 -30.92 20.10
C ALA A 23 -2.71 -31.75 19.14
N ALA A 24 -2.18 -32.12 17.98
CA ALA A 24 -2.88 -32.96 17.02
C ALA A 24 -3.17 -34.36 17.60
N THR A 25 -2.21 -34.94 18.32
CA THR A 25 -2.35 -36.26 18.94
C THR A 25 -3.40 -36.25 20.06
N THR A 26 -3.37 -35.23 20.93
CA THR A 26 -4.35 -35.05 22.01
C THR A 26 -5.76 -34.78 21.47
N SER A 27 -5.88 -34.00 20.39
CA SER A 27 -7.16 -33.74 19.72
C SER A 27 -7.73 -35.02 19.10
N ALA A 28 -6.89 -35.82 18.43
CA ALA A 28 -7.29 -37.10 17.85
C ALA A 28 -7.72 -38.10 18.93
N SER A 29 -7.00 -38.21 20.05
CA SER A 29 -7.38 -39.09 21.16
C SER A 29 -8.68 -38.66 21.84
N ALA A 30 -8.91 -37.35 21.99
CA ALA A 30 -10.16 -36.81 22.53
C ALA A 30 -11.35 -37.05 21.59
N ALA A 31 -11.16 -36.92 20.28
CA ALA A 31 -12.19 -37.19 19.27
C ALA A 31 -12.58 -38.68 19.22
N ALA A 32 -11.64 -39.59 19.45
CA ALA A 32 -11.88 -41.03 19.48
C ALA A 32 -12.59 -41.50 20.78
N ALA A 33 -12.48 -40.73 21.88
CA ALA A 33 -12.94 -41.15 23.20
C ALA A 33 -14.42 -41.58 23.28
N PRO A 34 -15.39 -40.89 22.64
CA PRO A 34 -16.80 -41.30 22.69
C PRO A 34 -17.04 -42.67 22.05
N ALA A 35 -16.31 -42.99 20.97
CA ALA A 35 -16.45 -44.23 20.23
C ALA A 35 -15.76 -45.42 20.92
N THR A 36 -14.72 -45.17 21.74
CA THR A 36 -13.94 -46.22 22.40
C THR A 36 -14.37 -46.46 23.85
N VAL A 37 -14.93 -45.46 24.53
CA VAL A 37 -15.35 -45.56 25.95
C VAL A 37 -16.86 -45.76 26.08
N GLY A 38 -17.66 -45.25 25.13
CA GLY A 38 -19.12 -45.28 25.17
C GLY A 38 -19.76 -46.46 24.42
N LEU A 39 -19.13 -47.64 24.41
CA LEU A 39 -19.63 -48.78 23.65
C LEU A 39 -20.95 -49.30 24.23
N LEU A 40 -21.99 -49.32 23.39
CA LEU A 40 -23.28 -49.91 23.72
C LEU A 40 -23.24 -51.43 23.51
N PRO A 41 -23.87 -52.25 24.38
CA PRO A 41 -24.01 -53.68 24.17
C PRO A 41 -24.74 -53.98 22.85
N ALA A 42 -24.25 -54.94 22.07
CA ALA A 42 -24.86 -55.34 20.80
C ALA A 42 -26.25 -55.99 20.98
N ALA A 43 -26.50 -56.57 22.15
CA ALA A 43 -27.78 -57.13 22.56
C ALA A 43 -27.96 -57.03 24.09
N ALA A 44 -29.17 -57.26 24.59
CA ALA A 44 -29.52 -57.14 26.01
C ALA A 44 -29.10 -58.36 26.86
N ASP A 45 -28.18 -59.19 26.36
CA ASP A 45 -27.65 -60.35 27.08
C ASP A 45 -26.40 -59.99 27.90
N GLU A 46 -26.13 -60.79 28.93
CA GLU A 46 -25.03 -60.56 29.86
C GLU A 46 -23.65 -60.63 29.19
N VAL A 47 -23.50 -61.40 28.11
CA VAL A 47 -22.22 -61.53 27.38
C VAL A 47 -21.94 -60.26 26.58
N SER A 48 -22.92 -59.74 25.85
CA SER A 48 -22.81 -58.47 25.13
C SER A 48 -22.51 -57.29 26.06
N VAL A 49 -23.13 -57.27 27.25
CA VAL A 49 -22.88 -56.25 28.28
C VAL A 49 -21.46 -56.39 28.86
N ALA A 50 -20.99 -57.61 29.13
CA ALA A 50 -19.66 -57.86 29.65
C ALA A 50 -18.55 -57.50 28.64
N VAL A 51 -18.76 -57.82 27.35
CA VAL A 51 -17.82 -57.47 26.27
C VAL A 51 -17.76 -55.95 26.06
N ALA A 52 -18.89 -55.26 26.04
CA ALA A 52 -18.92 -53.79 25.95
C ALA A 52 -18.19 -53.11 27.12
N ARG A 53 -18.34 -53.63 28.35
CA ARG A 53 -17.60 -53.15 29.53
C ARG A 53 -16.10 -53.41 29.42
N LEU A 54 -15.69 -54.57 28.91
CA LEU A 54 -14.27 -54.91 28.74
C LEU A 54 -13.59 -53.95 27.76
N PHE A 55 -14.18 -53.74 26.58
CA PHE A 55 -13.63 -52.82 25.58
C PHE A 55 -13.71 -51.35 26.04
N GLY A 56 -14.77 -50.96 26.76
CA GLY A 56 -14.85 -49.65 27.40
C GLY A 56 -13.74 -49.42 28.44
N GLY A 57 -13.36 -50.47 29.18
CA GLY A 57 -12.21 -50.46 30.10
C GLY A 57 -10.88 -50.23 29.38
N PHE A 58 -10.59 -50.96 28.30
CA PHE A 58 -9.39 -50.71 27.48
C PHE A 58 -9.38 -49.30 26.88
N GLY A 59 -10.54 -48.78 26.49
CA GLY A 59 -10.71 -47.40 26.04
C GLY A 59 -10.30 -46.38 27.10
N GLN A 60 -10.63 -46.62 28.38
CA GLN A 60 -10.26 -45.75 29.50
C GLN A 60 -8.76 -45.81 29.78
N GLU A 61 -8.16 -47.00 29.82
CA GLU A 61 -6.72 -47.19 30.02
C GLU A 61 -5.89 -46.49 28.92
N PHE A 62 -6.36 -46.57 27.65
CA PHE A 62 -5.72 -45.86 26.54
C PHE A 62 -5.78 -44.33 26.71
N GLN A 63 -6.88 -43.78 27.21
CA GLN A 63 -7.01 -42.35 27.48
C GLN A 63 -6.10 -41.90 28.62
N GLU A 64 -5.97 -42.70 29.69
CA GLU A 64 -5.05 -42.42 30.79
C GLU A 64 -3.58 -42.45 30.35
N LEU A 65 -3.19 -43.45 29.55
CA LEU A 65 -1.84 -43.53 28.99
C LEU A 65 -1.55 -42.39 28.01
N GLY A 66 -2.54 -42.01 27.19
CA GLY A 66 -2.46 -40.85 26.29
C GLY A 66 -2.24 -39.54 27.05
N ALA A 67 -2.92 -39.35 28.19
CA ALA A 67 -2.72 -38.19 29.05
C ALA A 67 -1.31 -38.16 29.69
N GLN A 68 -0.79 -39.32 30.12
CA GLN A 68 0.58 -39.43 30.63
C GLN A 68 1.63 -39.12 29.56
N ALA A 69 1.44 -39.63 28.33
CA ALA A 69 2.32 -39.32 27.20
C ALA A 69 2.29 -37.83 26.83
N GLY A 70 1.10 -37.20 26.87
CA GLY A 70 0.96 -35.75 26.65
C GLY A 70 1.78 -34.93 27.65
N LEU A 71 1.75 -35.29 28.94
CA LEU A 71 2.53 -34.60 29.98
C LEU A 71 4.06 -34.74 29.77
N VAL A 72 4.52 -35.91 29.31
CA VAL A 72 5.95 -36.11 28.99
C VAL A 72 6.35 -35.24 27.80
N HIS A 73 5.50 -35.18 26.77
CA HIS A 73 5.73 -34.36 25.57
C HIS A 73 5.76 -32.86 25.89
N GLU A 74 4.87 -32.38 26.76
CA GLU A 74 4.88 -30.99 27.23
C GLU A 74 6.19 -30.63 27.93
N ARG A 75 6.68 -31.49 28.83
CA ARG A 75 7.96 -31.27 29.51
C ARG A 75 9.14 -31.27 28.54
N PHE A 76 9.11 -32.12 27.52
CA PHE A 76 10.12 -32.14 26.46
C PHE A 76 10.14 -30.81 25.68
N VAL A 77 8.97 -30.32 25.25
CA VAL A 77 8.86 -29.03 24.54
C VAL A 77 9.32 -27.86 25.42
N GLN A 78 8.99 -27.87 26.72
CA GLN A 78 9.45 -26.85 27.67
C GLN A 78 10.98 -26.87 27.84
N ALA A 79 11.59 -28.05 27.96
CA ALA A 79 13.04 -28.18 28.05
C ALA A 79 13.75 -27.70 26.77
N LEU A 80 13.17 -27.99 25.60
CA LEU A 80 13.68 -27.51 24.31
C LEU A 80 13.64 -25.98 24.22
N LYS A 81 12.55 -25.34 24.66
CA LYS A 81 12.44 -23.87 24.73
C LYS A 81 13.43 -23.25 25.73
N ALA A 82 13.66 -23.87 26.88
CA ALA A 82 14.63 -23.38 27.86
C ALA A 82 16.07 -23.42 27.30
N SER A 83 16.38 -24.41 26.46
CA SER A 83 17.70 -24.54 25.85
C SER A 83 18.02 -23.40 24.87
N SER A 84 17.08 -22.98 24.03
CA SER A 84 17.32 -21.88 23.07
C SER A 84 17.58 -20.55 23.78
N VAL A 85 16.85 -20.27 24.86
CA VAL A 85 17.05 -19.07 25.70
C VAL A 85 18.43 -19.08 26.36
N ALA A 86 18.88 -20.23 26.86
CA ALA A 86 20.20 -20.36 27.47
C ALA A 86 21.34 -20.14 26.46
N TYR A 87 21.20 -20.62 25.22
CA TYR A 87 22.19 -20.38 24.16
C TYR A 87 22.24 -18.90 23.73
N ALA A 88 21.09 -18.26 23.53
CA ALA A 88 21.03 -16.84 23.19
C ALA A 88 21.64 -15.96 24.31
N ALA A 89 21.40 -16.30 25.58
CA ALA A 89 21.98 -15.59 26.71
C ALA A 89 23.51 -15.77 26.79
N ALA A 90 24.02 -16.95 26.45
CA ALA A 90 25.47 -17.21 26.40
C ALA A 90 26.18 -16.40 25.29
N GLU A 91 25.55 -16.25 24.12
CA GLU A 91 26.08 -15.41 23.03
C GLU A 91 26.11 -13.93 23.41
N ALA A 92 25.05 -13.41 24.04
CA ALA A 92 24.98 -12.03 24.51
C ALA A 92 26.03 -11.71 25.61
N ALA A 93 26.29 -12.67 26.51
CA ALA A 93 27.32 -12.53 27.54
C ALA A 93 28.73 -12.49 26.95
N ASN A 94 29.00 -13.28 25.91
CA ASN A 94 30.30 -13.26 25.24
C ASN A 94 30.56 -11.96 24.47
N LEU A 95 29.56 -11.41 23.77
CA LEU A 95 29.69 -10.14 23.05
C LEU A 95 29.97 -8.94 23.98
N SER A 96 29.24 -8.86 25.09
CA SER A 96 29.39 -7.76 26.06
C SER A 96 30.75 -7.77 26.78
N SER A 97 31.33 -8.95 27.01
CA SER A 97 32.66 -9.08 27.61
C SER A 97 33.79 -8.54 26.72
N LEU A 98 33.70 -8.77 25.41
CA LEU A 98 34.67 -8.28 24.42
C LEU A 98 34.57 -6.77 24.21
N GLN A 99 33.35 -6.23 24.18
CA GLN A 99 33.11 -4.78 24.10
C GLN A 99 33.70 -4.02 25.30
N GLY A 100 33.59 -4.57 26.52
CA GLY A 100 34.16 -3.95 27.72
C GLY A 100 35.69 -3.88 27.72
N VAL A 101 36.37 -4.87 27.15
CA VAL A 101 37.83 -4.89 27.01
C VAL A 101 38.30 -3.90 25.94
N GLU A 102 37.62 -3.86 24.80
CA GLU A 102 37.91 -2.92 23.71
C GLU A 102 37.84 -1.46 24.19
N GLN A 103 36.76 -1.11 24.90
CA GLN A 103 36.55 0.26 25.39
C GLN A 103 37.57 0.69 26.46
N SER A 104 38.08 -0.27 27.24
CA SER A 104 39.15 -0.04 28.22
C SER A 104 40.48 0.25 27.54
N VAL A 105 40.83 -0.48 26.48
CA VAL A 105 42.07 -0.27 25.71
C VAL A 105 42.03 1.06 24.95
N VAL A 106 40.91 1.37 24.29
CA VAL A 106 40.71 2.65 23.58
C VAL A 106 40.75 3.84 24.54
N GLY A 107 40.22 3.69 25.76
CA GLY A 107 40.28 4.72 26.80
C GLY A 107 41.71 5.11 27.19
N VAL A 108 42.61 4.13 27.33
CA VAL A 108 44.04 4.38 27.65
C VAL A 108 44.75 5.09 26.50
N ILE A 109 44.47 4.71 25.25
CA ILE A 109 45.06 5.32 24.05
C ILE A 109 44.62 6.79 23.91
N ASN A 110 43.36 7.09 24.24
CA ASN A 110 42.80 8.44 24.10
C ASN A 110 43.13 9.38 25.26
N ALA A 111 43.50 8.87 26.43
CA ALA A 111 43.71 9.68 27.63
C ALA A 111 44.69 10.87 27.43
N PRO A 112 45.86 10.71 26.76
CA PRO A 112 46.79 11.81 26.56
C PRO A 112 46.24 12.92 25.65
N THR A 113 45.60 12.56 24.54
CA THR A 113 45.06 13.54 23.58
C THR A 113 43.80 14.20 24.08
N LEU A 114 42.95 13.47 24.82
CA LEU A 114 41.77 14.04 25.46
C LEU A 114 42.17 15.06 26.52
N ALA A 115 43.22 14.79 27.30
CA ALA A 115 43.75 15.72 28.29
C ALA A 115 44.42 16.96 27.68
N LEU A 116 45.14 16.80 26.55
CA LEU A 116 45.93 17.88 25.95
C LEU A 116 45.15 18.74 24.94
N LEU A 117 44.27 18.11 24.16
CA LEU A 117 43.60 18.72 23.00
C LEU A 117 42.06 18.72 23.14
N GLY A 118 41.53 18.18 24.25
CA GLY A 118 40.09 18.06 24.47
C GLY A 118 39.40 17.10 23.48
N ARG A 119 40.18 16.31 22.73
CA ARG A 119 39.68 15.41 21.68
C ARG A 119 40.38 14.05 21.70
N PRO A 120 39.64 12.95 21.49
CA PRO A 120 40.25 11.63 21.40
C PRO A 120 41.20 11.53 20.20
N LEU A 121 42.16 10.62 20.26
CA LEU A 121 43.03 10.31 19.14
C LEU A 121 42.30 9.39 18.14
N ILE A 122 41.60 8.38 18.68
CA ILE A 122 40.86 7.37 17.93
C ILE A 122 39.47 7.20 18.55
N GLY A 123 38.43 7.15 17.72
CA GLY A 123 37.06 6.88 18.15
C GLY A 123 36.07 7.87 17.55
N ASP A 124 34.83 7.43 17.42
CA ASP A 124 33.77 8.25 16.84
C ASP A 124 33.30 9.34 17.81
N GLY A 125 32.81 10.43 17.24
CA GLY A 125 32.22 11.52 17.99
C GLY A 125 30.89 11.12 18.62
N VAL A 126 30.62 11.63 19.83
CA VAL A 126 29.37 11.35 20.54
C VAL A 126 28.22 12.07 19.83
N SER A 127 27.17 11.37 19.45
CA SER A 127 25.98 11.99 18.86
C SER A 127 25.26 12.90 19.86
N GLY A 128 24.75 14.03 19.40
CA GLY A 128 23.90 14.91 20.19
C GLY A 128 22.60 14.21 20.59
N ALA A 129 22.07 14.52 21.78
CA ALA A 129 20.85 13.89 22.26
C ALA A 129 19.65 14.25 21.37
N ALA A 130 18.80 13.28 21.04
CA ALA A 130 17.58 13.54 20.26
C ALA A 130 16.65 14.53 20.99
N GLY A 131 16.03 15.43 20.24
CA GLY A 131 15.17 16.49 20.77
C GLY A 131 15.90 17.63 21.49
N SER A 132 17.23 17.64 21.54
CA SER A 132 18.00 18.70 22.21
C SER A 132 18.55 19.78 21.28
N GLY A 133 18.61 19.50 19.97
CA GLY A 133 19.32 20.34 19.00
C GLY A 133 20.84 20.42 19.24
N GLN A 134 21.41 19.59 20.11
CA GLN A 134 22.84 19.60 20.42
C GLN A 134 23.68 19.15 19.22
N ALA A 135 24.81 19.81 19.01
CA ALA A 135 25.78 19.37 18.01
C ALA A 135 26.34 17.99 18.35
N GLY A 136 26.60 17.19 17.32
CA GLY A 136 27.40 15.99 17.45
C GLY A 136 28.85 16.34 17.76
N GLY A 137 29.46 15.58 18.65
CA GLY A 137 30.88 15.72 18.98
C GLY A 137 31.76 15.37 17.79
N ASP A 138 32.93 15.99 17.72
CA ASP A 138 33.92 15.66 16.71
C ASP A 138 34.48 14.24 16.93
N GLY A 139 34.79 13.56 15.83
CA GLY A 139 35.54 12.30 15.83
C GLY A 139 37.01 12.50 16.24
N GLY A 140 37.68 11.38 16.50
CA GLY A 140 39.08 11.32 16.88
C GLY A 140 40.01 11.99 15.87
N LEU A 141 41.09 12.58 16.36
CA LEU A 141 42.04 13.36 15.55
C LEU A 141 42.69 12.54 14.43
N LEU A 142 43.01 11.27 14.69
CA LEU A 142 43.60 10.36 13.71
C LEU A 142 42.53 9.55 13.00
N TRP A 143 41.65 8.89 13.75
CA TRP A 143 40.65 8.00 13.18
C TRP A 143 39.33 8.13 13.94
N GLY A 144 38.25 8.41 13.24
CA GLY A 144 36.92 8.48 13.83
C GLY A 144 35.95 9.32 13.03
N ASN A 145 34.73 8.84 12.93
CA ASN A 145 33.63 9.56 12.32
C ASN A 145 33.13 10.66 13.25
N GLY A 146 32.58 11.73 12.70
CA GLY A 146 31.88 12.73 13.49
C GLY A 146 30.56 12.19 14.05
N GLY A 147 30.20 12.60 15.26
CA GLY A 147 28.91 12.26 15.86
C GLY A 147 27.75 12.92 15.12
N ALA A 148 26.58 12.28 15.11
CA ALA A 148 25.39 12.90 14.51
C ALA A 148 24.88 14.06 15.38
N GLY A 149 24.36 15.10 14.75
CA GLY A 149 23.66 16.18 15.45
C GLY A 149 22.34 15.68 16.04
N GLY A 150 22.02 16.11 17.26
CA GLY A 150 20.74 15.81 17.90
C GLY A 150 19.59 16.52 17.17
N SER A 151 18.44 15.84 17.02
CA SER A 151 17.24 16.50 16.47
C SER A 151 16.78 17.64 17.38
N GLY A 152 16.16 18.68 16.80
CA GLY A 152 15.60 19.79 17.56
C GLY A 152 14.31 19.42 18.29
N ALA A 153 14.07 20.02 19.46
CA ALA A 153 12.74 20.06 20.07
C ALA A 153 11.76 20.86 19.19
N ALA A 154 10.46 20.80 19.49
CA ALA A 154 9.46 21.54 18.72
C ALA A 154 9.81 23.05 18.61
N GLY A 155 9.87 23.57 17.39
CA GLY A 155 10.29 24.93 17.02
C GLY A 155 11.80 25.21 17.07
N GLN A 156 12.63 24.24 17.44
CA GLN A 156 14.08 24.39 17.54
C GLN A 156 14.82 23.73 16.37
N ALA A 157 15.97 24.29 16.02
CA ALA A 157 16.82 23.73 14.97
C ALA A 157 17.47 22.41 15.41
N GLY A 158 17.80 21.57 14.44
CA GLY A 158 18.64 20.40 14.65
C GLY A 158 20.11 20.79 14.84
N GLY A 159 20.83 20.00 15.63
CA GLY A 159 22.25 20.23 15.88
C GLY A 159 23.11 19.91 14.65
N SER A 160 24.25 20.57 14.52
CA SER A 160 25.22 20.22 13.47
C SER A 160 25.85 18.84 13.73
N GLY A 161 26.18 18.09 12.68
CA GLY A 161 27.03 16.91 12.79
C GLY A 161 28.46 17.30 13.12
N GLY A 162 29.16 16.44 13.88
CA GLY A 162 30.56 16.63 14.25
C GLY A 162 31.51 16.41 13.07
N ALA A 163 32.69 17.01 13.11
CA ALA A 163 33.71 16.80 12.08
C ALA A 163 34.51 15.52 12.35
N ALA A 164 34.95 14.83 11.30
CA ALA A 164 35.96 13.78 11.39
C ALA A 164 37.39 14.38 11.49
N GLY A 165 38.35 13.57 11.93
CA GLY A 165 39.77 13.92 12.02
C GLY A 165 40.54 13.72 10.72
N LEU A 166 41.65 12.96 10.77
CA LEU A 166 42.46 12.66 9.59
C LEU A 166 41.77 11.64 8.67
N PHE A 167 41.20 10.59 9.26
CA PHE A 167 40.39 9.56 8.62
C PHE A 167 39.02 9.46 9.27
N GLY A 168 37.96 9.40 8.46
CA GLY A 168 36.58 9.23 8.94
C GLY A 168 35.60 10.13 8.20
N SER A 169 34.31 9.79 8.23
CA SER A 169 33.24 10.61 7.64
C SER A 169 32.68 11.61 8.65
N GLY A 170 32.27 12.78 8.16
CA GLY A 170 31.58 13.76 9.00
C GLY A 170 30.23 13.23 9.46
N GLY A 171 29.79 13.64 10.65
CA GLY A 171 28.51 13.24 11.22
C GLY A 171 27.32 13.85 10.48
N ALA A 172 26.18 13.18 10.45
CA ALA A 172 24.96 13.76 9.89
C ALA A 172 24.46 14.93 10.75
N GLY A 173 23.89 15.95 10.13
CA GLY A 173 23.16 17.00 10.83
C GLY A 173 21.84 16.49 11.40
N GLY A 174 21.45 16.99 12.56
CA GLY A 174 20.18 16.64 13.21
C GLY A 174 18.98 17.25 12.49
N ALA A 175 17.84 16.56 12.52
CA ALA A 175 16.60 17.11 11.95
C ALA A 175 16.11 18.32 12.78
N GLY A 176 15.53 19.32 12.12
CA GLY A 176 14.82 20.41 12.78
C GLY A 176 13.53 19.91 13.42
N GLY A 177 13.17 20.48 14.57
CA GLY A 177 11.95 20.09 15.28
C GLY A 177 10.67 20.66 14.64
N PRO A 178 9.52 20.01 14.83
CA PRO A 178 8.25 20.46 14.25
C PRO A 178 7.83 21.81 14.82
N GLY A 179 7.17 22.67 14.04
CA GLY A 179 6.68 23.96 14.51
C GLY A 179 5.65 23.84 15.63
N VAL A 180 5.49 24.90 16.43
CA VAL A 180 4.49 24.99 17.50
C VAL A 180 3.52 26.17 17.28
N GLY A 181 2.22 25.95 17.51
CA GLY A 181 1.21 27.01 17.56
C GLY A 181 1.09 27.88 16.30
N GLY A 182 1.03 27.28 15.11
CA GLY A 182 1.08 28.02 13.83
C GLY A 182 2.47 28.55 13.44
N GLY A 183 3.50 28.32 14.26
CA GLY A 183 4.88 28.72 14.01
C GLY A 183 5.62 27.83 13.00
N ALA A 184 6.73 28.34 12.48
CA ALA A 184 7.57 27.61 11.53
C ALA A 184 8.28 26.41 12.17
N GLY A 185 8.58 25.40 11.36
CA GLY A 185 9.46 24.30 11.75
C GLY A 185 10.90 24.77 11.91
N GLY A 186 11.65 24.09 12.80
CA GLY A 186 13.07 24.37 13.00
C GLY A 186 13.91 23.98 11.79
N ALA A 187 15.02 24.65 11.55
CA ALA A 187 15.95 24.28 10.47
C ALA A 187 16.68 22.97 10.78
N GLY A 188 17.02 22.20 9.76
CA GLY A 188 17.92 21.07 9.88
C GLY A 188 19.36 21.51 10.17
N GLY A 189 20.09 20.72 10.94
CA GLY A 189 21.48 20.96 11.27
C GLY A 189 22.40 20.69 10.08
N ALA A 190 23.52 21.39 9.98
CA ALA A 190 24.52 21.13 8.93
C ALA A 190 25.21 19.78 9.16
N GLY A 191 25.56 19.07 8.08
CA GLY A 191 26.42 17.90 8.14
C GLY A 191 27.86 18.27 8.50
N GLY A 192 28.53 17.37 9.21
CA GLY A 192 29.90 17.53 9.64
C GLY A 192 30.91 17.38 8.50
N ALA A 193 32.10 17.97 8.65
CA ALA A 193 33.15 17.82 7.65
C ALA A 193 33.76 16.41 7.68
N GLY A 194 34.05 15.86 6.49
CA GLY A 194 34.80 14.61 6.34
C GLY A 194 36.29 14.77 6.66
N GLY A 195 36.98 13.65 6.80
CA GLY A 195 38.39 13.60 7.16
C GLY A 195 39.32 14.20 6.10
N TRP A 196 40.49 14.64 6.54
CA TRP A 196 41.47 15.35 5.69
C TRP A 196 42.19 14.47 4.66
N LEU A 197 42.44 13.20 4.96
CA LEU A 197 43.06 12.26 4.01
C LEU A 197 42.03 11.35 3.34
N ALA A 198 41.08 10.83 4.12
CA ALA A 198 39.97 10.05 3.59
C ALA A 198 38.71 10.23 4.42
N GLY A 199 37.57 10.30 3.73
CA GLY A 199 36.25 10.43 4.34
C GLY A 199 35.34 11.39 3.59
N SER A 200 34.04 11.11 3.63
CA SER A 200 33.00 11.96 3.06
C SER A 200 32.50 12.99 4.06
N GLY A 201 31.93 14.08 3.55
CA GLY A 201 31.13 14.98 4.37
C GLY A 201 29.85 14.30 4.85
N GLY A 202 29.39 14.65 6.04
CA GLY A 202 28.11 14.17 6.58
C GLY A 202 26.92 14.80 5.89
N THR A 203 25.78 14.13 5.84
CA THR A 203 24.56 14.70 5.25
C THR A 203 23.99 15.82 6.11
N GLY A 204 23.36 16.82 5.49
CA GLY A 204 22.57 17.82 6.21
C GLY A 204 21.28 17.22 6.79
N GLY A 205 20.84 17.73 7.92
CA GLY A 205 19.59 17.32 8.57
C GLY A 205 18.36 17.86 7.83
N ALA A 206 17.24 17.14 7.89
CA ALA A 206 15.99 17.62 7.32
C ALA A 206 15.44 18.81 8.13
N GLY A 207 14.77 19.76 7.46
CA GLY A 207 14.00 20.81 8.12
C GLY A 207 12.73 20.25 8.78
N GLY A 208 12.34 20.82 9.91
CA GLY A 208 11.12 20.44 10.64
C GLY A 208 9.87 20.88 9.90
N GLY A 209 8.78 20.12 10.03
CA GLY A 209 7.48 20.52 9.46
C GLY A 209 6.93 21.77 10.13
N GLY A 210 6.26 22.63 9.37
CA GLY A 210 5.53 23.78 9.91
C GLY A 210 4.32 23.37 10.74
N ALA A 211 3.97 24.18 11.74
CA ALA A 211 2.87 23.85 12.64
C ALA A 211 1.51 23.91 11.94
N LEU A 212 0.62 23.01 12.36
CA LEU A 212 -0.82 23.11 12.08
C LEU A 212 -1.38 24.43 12.66
N SER A 213 -2.26 25.08 11.91
CA SER A 213 -2.97 26.28 12.35
C SER A 213 -4.48 26.06 12.36
N THR A 214 -5.13 26.33 13.50
CA THR A 214 -6.60 26.25 13.67
C THR A 214 -7.27 27.61 13.68
N THR A 215 -6.49 28.70 13.68
CA THR A 215 -6.98 30.08 13.77
C THR A 215 -6.44 30.99 12.66
N GLY A 216 -5.61 30.49 11.74
CA GLY A 216 -5.01 31.31 10.70
C GLY A 216 -4.18 30.52 9.68
N VAL A 217 -3.11 31.14 9.18
CA VAL A 217 -2.20 30.57 8.18
C VAL A 217 -1.37 29.44 8.80
N GLY A 218 -1.13 28.37 8.04
CA GLY A 218 -0.25 27.28 8.45
C GLY A 218 1.21 27.73 8.63
N GLY A 219 1.94 27.13 9.57
CA GLY A 219 3.35 27.49 9.81
C GLY A 219 4.25 27.09 8.63
N ALA A 220 5.31 27.85 8.34
CA ALA A 220 6.24 27.45 7.27
C ALA A 220 7.10 26.23 7.66
N GLY A 221 7.48 25.40 6.69
CA GLY A 221 8.47 24.35 6.90
C GLY A 221 9.87 24.93 7.14
N GLY A 222 10.65 24.25 7.98
CA GLY A 222 12.05 24.62 8.25
C GLY A 222 12.95 24.31 7.06
N ALA A 223 14.02 25.08 6.86
CA ALA A 223 14.99 24.79 5.82
C ALA A 223 15.79 23.51 6.14
N GLY A 224 16.19 22.76 5.12
CA GLY A 224 17.13 21.65 5.26
C GLY A 224 18.55 22.16 5.55
N GLY A 225 19.31 21.37 6.32
CA GLY A 225 20.69 21.67 6.65
C GLY A 225 21.63 21.47 5.47
N ALA A 226 22.71 22.25 5.40
CA ALA A 226 23.72 22.04 4.36
C ALA A 226 24.46 20.71 4.57
N GLY A 227 24.84 20.06 3.48
CA GLY A 227 25.73 18.91 3.51
C GLY A 227 27.14 19.31 3.95
N GLY A 228 27.81 18.40 4.63
CA GLY A 228 29.17 18.57 5.12
C GLY A 228 30.19 18.59 4.00
N VAL A 229 31.26 19.36 4.18
CA VAL A 229 32.34 19.43 3.20
C VAL A 229 33.19 18.16 3.23
N ALA A 230 33.59 17.66 2.07
CA ALA A 230 34.63 16.62 1.98
C ALA A 230 36.01 17.27 1.94
N ARG A 231 36.86 16.93 2.91
CA ARG A 231 38.23 17.47 3.02
C ARG A 231 39.29 16.53 2.48
N ALA A 232 38.91 15.33 2.06
CA ALA A 232 39.83 14.32 1.58
C ALA A 232 40.66 14.84 0.39
N LEU A 233 41.98 14.72 0.51
CA LEU A 233 42.95 15.31 -0.43
C LEU A 233 42.79 14.83 -1.88
N VAL A 234 42.53 13.53 -2.09
CA VAL A 234 42.51 12.92 -3.43
C VAL A 234 41.07 12.67 -3.91
N PHE A 235 40.33 11.82 -3.20
CA PHE A 235 38.93 11.48 -3.50
C PHE A 235 38.06 11.79 -2.29
N GLY A 236 37.09 12.69 -2.46
CA GLY A 236 36.17 13.10 -1.40
C GLY A 236 34.78 13.34 -1.93
N LEU A 237 33.78 12.79 -1.23
CA LEU A 237 32.37 12.98 -1.54
C LEU A 237 31.76 13.98 -0.56
N GLY A 238 31.33 15.12 -1.07
CA GLY A 238 30.57 16.09 -0.27
C GLY A 238 29.27 15.47 0.24
N GLY A 239 28.86 15.81 1.46
CA GLY A 239 27.61 15.31 2.02
C GLY A 239 26.40 15.88 1.27
N ALA A 240 25.33 15.10 1.15
CA ALA A 240 24.08 15.63 0.58
C ALA A 240 23.48 16.71 1.48
N GLY A 241 22.83 17.71 0.90
CA GLY A 241 22.00 18.66 1.63
C GLY A 241 20.73 17.99 2.17
N GLY A 242 20.26 18.43 3.33
CA GLY A 242 19.02 17.95 3.93
C GLY A 242 17.79 18.47 3.20
N SER A 243 16.69 17.72 3.22
CA SER A 243 15.43 18.19 2.65
C SER A 243 14.83 19.33 3.46
N GLY A 244 14.10 20.23 2.81
CA GLY A 244 13.25 21.21 3.48
C GLY A 244 12.02 20.55 4.11
N GLY A 245 11.56 21.09 5.24
CA GLY A 245 10.36 20.63 5.93
C GLY A 245 9.09 21.00 5.18
N ALA A 246 8.03 20.21 5.34
CA ALA A 246 6.72 20.54 4.77
C ALA A 246 6.10 21.77 5.47
N GLY A 247 5.37 22.58 4.72
CA GLY A 247 4.53 23.63 5.26
C GLY A 247 3.35 23.06 6.05
N GLY A 248 2.97 23.74 7.12
CA GLY A 248 1.88 23.38 8.00
C GLY A 248 0.52 23.54 7.32
N LEU A 249 -0.40 22.64 7.65
CA LEU A 249 -1.78 22.70 7.17
C LEU A 249 -2.55 23.80 7.95
N THR A 250 -3.61 24.32 7.35
CA THR A 250 -4.61 25.12 8.07
C THR A 250 -5.96 24.43 8.08
N LEU A 251 -6.55 24.33 9.29
CA LEU A 251 -7.89 23.80 9.54
C LEU A 251 -8.91 24.92 9.78
N ALA A 252 -8.46 26.17 9.78
CA ALA A 252 -9.32 27.32 9.98
C ALA A 252 -10.24 27.48 8.75
N VAL A 253 -11.55 27.61 9.02
CA VAL A 253 -12.59 27.78 8.00
C VAL A 253 -12.95 29.26 7.93
N GLY A 254 -13.21 29.78 6.73
CA GLY A 254 -13.79 31.11 6.57
C GLY A 254 -15.13 31.24 7.30
N SER A 255 -15.47 32.45 7.77
CA SER A 255 -16.76 32.70 8.41
C SER A 255 -17.92 32.53 7.42
N ALA A 256 -19.07 32.07 7.91
CA ALA A 256 -20.28 31.98 7.09
C ALA A 256 -20.79 33.36 6.67
N GLY A 257 -21.39 33.44 5.48
CA GLY A 257 -22.01 34.65 4.98
C GLY A 257 -23.23 35.10 5.79
N ALA A 258 -23.48 36.41 5.82
CA ALA A 258 -24.59 36.97 6.57
C ALA A 258 -25.98 36.50 6.07
N LEU A 259 -26.97 36.49 6.97
CA LEU A 259 -28.38 36.18 6.64
C LEU A 259 -28.90 37.08 5.51
N GLY A 260 -29.72 36.51 4.62
CA GLY A 260 -30.22 37.21 3.43
C GLY A 260 -29.37 37.00 2.17
N GLY A 261 -28.50 35.99 2.18
CA GLY A 261 -27.73 35.57 1.00
C GLY A 261 -26.33 36.17 0.86
N GLY A 262 -25.67 36.54 1.97
CA GLY A 262 -24.27 36.99 1.94
C GLY A 262 -23.30 35.88 1.55
N ALA A 263 -22.18 36.23 0.90
CA ALA A 263 -21.14 35.26 0.56
C ALA A 263 -20.32 34.85 1.80
N GLY A 264 -19.84 33.60 1.84
CA GLY A 264 -18.87 33.17 2.87
C GLY A 264 -17.47 33.77 2.66
N ASP A 265 -16.69 33.86 3.74
CA ASP A 265 -15.31 34.39 3.70
C ASP A 265 -14.33 33.43 3.00
N VAL A 266 -13.19 33.96 2.56
CA VAL A 266 -12.08 33.19 2.01
C VAL A 266 -11.40 32.34 3.09
N GLY A 267 -11.02 31.11 2.76
CA GLY A 267 -10.24 30.26 3.66
C GLY A 267 -8.79 30.76 3.86
N PHE A 268 -8.12 30.32 4.92
CA PHE A 268 -6.74 30.76 5.22
C PHE A 268 -5.70 30.05 4.35
N ALA A 269 -4.53 30.65 4.15
CA ALA A 269 -3.46 30.02 3.36
C ALA A 269 -2.75 28.88 4.12
N GLY A 270 -2.26 27.88 3.39
CA GLY A 270 -1.33 26.89 3.91
C GLY A 270 0.07 27.47 4.13
N GLY A 271 0.88 26.83 4.97
CA GLY A 271 2.25 27.26 5.21
C GLY A 271 3.17 26.96 4.03
N ALA A 272 4.16 27.81 3.74
CA ALA A 272 5.14 27.51 2.70
C ALA A 272 6.05 26.32 3.08
N GLY A 273 6.50 25.54 2.12
CA GLY A 273 7.52 24.52 2.30
C GLY A 273 8.90 25.11 2.53
N GLY A 274 9.72 24.45 3.35
CA GLY A 274 11.09 24.86 3.63
C GLY A 274 12.03 24.63 2.45
N HIS A 275 13.07 25.44 2.30
CA HIS A 275 14.06 25.23 1.25
C HIS A 275 14.93 23.99 1.51
N GLY A 276 15.35 23.30 0.45
CA GLY A 276 16.36 22.25 0.56
C GLY A 276 17.74 22.83 0.91
N GLY A 277 18.52 22.09 1.69
CA GLY A 277 19.88 22.46 2.06
C GLY A 277 20.84 22.32 0.88
N ALA A 278 21.87 23.16 0.81
CA ALA A 278 22.91 23.01 -0.21
C ALA A 278 23.71 21.71 0.00
N GLY A 279 24.13 21.08 -1.08
CA GLY A 279 25.08 19.97 -1.04
C GLY A 279 26.45 20.43 -0.59
N GLY A 280 27.17 19.56 0.12
CA GLY A 280 28.51 19.82 0.62
C GLY A 280 29.53 19.92 -0.51
N ALA A 281 30.42 20.90 -0.43
CA ALA A 281 31.52 21.00 -1.39
C ALA A 281 32.56 19.90 -1.16
N SER A 282 33.29 19.54 -2.21
CA SER A 282 34.50 18.73 -2.11
C SER A 282 35.74 19.62 -2.32
N SER A 283 36.68 19.58 -1.36
CA SER A 283 37.91 20.38 -1.39
C SER A 283 39.13 19.59 -1.92
N GLY A 284 38.92 18.33 -2.31
CA GLY A 284 39.96 17.45 -2.83
C GLY A 284 40.32 17.69 -4.29
N LEU A 285 41.31 16.94 -4.78
CA LEU A 285 41.81 17.04 -6.15
C LEU A 285 40.78 16.56 -7.19
N PHE A 286 40.17 15.40 -6.95
CA PHE A 286 39.16 14.74 -7.80
C PHE A 286 37.84 14.54 -7.04
N GLY A 287 37.47 15.52 -6.21
CA GLY A 287 36.28 15.42 -5.37
C GLY A 287 34.97 15.56 -6.14
N VAL A 288 33.93 14.89 -5.64
CA VAL A 288 32.54 15.03 -6.11
C VAL A 288 31.77 15.86 -5.09
N GLY A 289 31.10 16.91 -5.55
CA GLY A 289 30.21 17.69 -4.70
C GLY A 289 28.98 16.89 -4.29
N GLY A 290 28.50 17.11 -3.06
CA GLY A 290 27.26 16.49 -2.57
C GLY A 290 26.04 17.03 -3.30
N THR A 291 25.00 16.23 -3.42
CA THR A 291 23.73 16.68 -4.02
C THR A 291 23.03 17.70 -3.13
N GLY A 292 22.34 18.67 -3.72
CA GLY A 292 21.44 19.55 -2.99
C GLY A 292 20.23 18.80 -2.44
N GLY A 293 19.72 19.24 -1.30
CA GLY A 293 18.50 18.70 -0.70
C GLY A 293 17.25 19.11 -1.47
N ALA A 294 16.22 18.28 -1.41
CA ALA A 294 14.92 18.62 -1.97
C ALA A 294 14.26 19.76 -1.18
N GLY A 295 13.51 20.63 -1.87
CA GLY A 295 12.61 21.57 -1.21
C GLY A 295 11.42 20.85 -0.57
N GLY A 296 10.90 21.39 0.52
CA GLY A 296 9.73 20.88 1.21
C GLY A 296 8.43 21.23 0.48
N TYR A 297 7.40 20.42 0.68
CA TYR A 297 6.08 20.68 0.10
C TYR A 297 5.39 21.86 0.81
N GLY A 298 4.61 22.65 0.08
CA GLY A 298 3.70 23.61 0.69
C GLY A 298 2.55 22.93 1.44
N GLY A 299 2.05 23.56 2.48
CA GLY A 299 0.92 23.11 3.28
C GLY A 299 -0.42 23.37 2.60
N ALA A 300 -1.44 22.59 2.94
CA ALA A 300 -2.79 22.77 2.40
C ALA A 300 -3.47 24.04 2.94
N GLY A 301 -4.19 24.75 2.06
CA GLY A 301 -5.06 25.87 2.41
C GLY A 301 -6.33 25.45 3.16
N GLY A 302 -6.93 26.40 3.87
CA GLY A 302 -8.08 26.19 4.75
C GLY A 302 -9.39 26.30 4.00
N ALA A 303 -10.47 25.74 4.52
CA ALA A 303 -11.75 25.76 3.83
C ALA A 303 -12.37 27.18 3.78
N GLY A 304 -13.06 27.50 2.70
CA GLY A 304 -13.86 28.72 2.60
C GLY A 304 -15.12 28.66 3.49
N GLY A 305 -15.65 29.81 3.86
CA GLY A 305 -16.87 29.88 4.67
C GLY A 305 -18.13 29.53 3.90
N THR A 306 -19.17 29.03 4.57
CA THR A 306 -20.44 28.71 3.90
C THR A 306 -21.21 29.97 3.50
N GLY A 307 -22.01 29.90 2.44
CA GLY A 307 -22.88 31.00 2.04
C GLY A 307 -24.03 31.22 3.04
N GLY A 308 -24.48 32.46 3.18
CA GLY A 308 -25.55 32.84 4.10
C GLY A 308 -26.92 32.30 3.68
N LEU A 309 -27.73 31.92 4.68
CA LEU A 309 -29.09 31.42 4.46
C LEU A 309 -30.00 32.50 3.88
N SER A 310 -30.86 32.11 2.93
CA SER A 310 -31.94 32.98 2.45
C SER A 310 -33.07 33.07 3.48
N ALA A 311 -33.51 34.29 3.81
CA ALA A 311 -34.58 34.54 4.78
C ALA A 311 -35.97 34.71 4.14
N THR A 312 -36.07 34.63 2.81
CA THR A 312 -37.29 34.96 2.06
C THR A 312 -37.59 33.94 0.95
N TRP A 313 -38.89 33.77 0.67
CA TRP A 313 -39.40 32.81 -0.31
C TRP A 313 -38.84 33.07 -1.71
N ALA A 314 -38.41 32.01 -2.42
CA ALA A 314 -37.86 32.04 -3.78
C ALA A 314 -36.62 32.95 -4.00
N VAL A 315 -35.88 33.30 -2.93
CA VAL A 315 -34.58 33.99 -3.04
C VAL A 315 -33.45 32.98 -2.85
N ALA A 316 -32.45 33.01 -3.73
CA ALA A 316 -31.28 32.14 -3.66
C ALA A 316 -30.45 32.42 -2.39
N GLY A 317 -29.89 31.38 -1.78
CA GLY A 317 -28.92 31.54 -0.70
C GLY A 317 -27.60 32.13 -1.21
N GLY A 318 -26.76 32.57 -0.28
CA GLY A 318 -25.47 33.18 -0.60
C GLY A 318 -24.49 32.20 -1.20
N THR A 319 -23.52 32.69 -1.97
CA THR A 319 -22.45 31.84 -2.50
C THR A 319 -21.48 31.42 -1.39
N GLY A 320 -20.93 30.21 -1.48
CA GLY A 320 -19.85 29.82 -0.60
C GLY A 320 -18.59 30.68 -0.82
N GLY A 321 -17.80 30.83 0.24
CA GLY A 321 -16.49 31.46 0.21
C GLY A 321 -15.47 30.58 -0.52
N VAL A 322 -14.47 31.20 -1.14
CA VAL A 322 -13.41 30.44 -1.83
C VAL A 322 -12.48 29.79 -0.80
N GLY A 323 -11.95 28.62 -1.10
CA GLY A 323 -10.95 27.99 -0.25
C GLY A 323 -9.66 28.80 -0.22
N GLY A 324 -8.89 28.67 0.86
CA GLY A 324 -7.61 29.37 1.00
C GLY A 324 -6.56 28.82 0.04
N ALA A 325 -5.55 29.63 -0.29
CA ALA A 325 -4.46 29.16 -1.15
C ALA A 325 -3.62 28.08 -0.44
N GLY A 326 -3.09 27.11 -1.19
CA GLY A 326 -2.02 26.27 -0.68
C GLY A 326 -0.75 27.09 -0.46
N GLY A 327 0.15 26.62 0.41
CA GLY A 327 1.45 27.25 0.59
C GLY A 327 2.37 27.01 -0.59
N ASP A 328 3.35 27.88 -0.82
CA ASP A 328 4.34 27.66 -1.89
C ASP A 328 5.26 26.47 -1.56
N GLY A 329 5.77 25.81 -2.59
CA GLY A 329 6.81 24.79 -2.42
C GLY A 329 8.16 25.42 -2.09
N GLY A 330 8.98 24.72 -1.32
CA GLY A 330 10.33 25.15 -1.03
C GLY A 330 11.24 25.05 -2.26
N LEU A 331 12.11 26.04 -2.48
CA LEU A 331 13.19 25.93 -3.45
C LEU A 331 14.12 24.72 -3.20
N ALA A 332 14.67 24.17 -4.28
CA ALA A 332 15.72 23.17 -4.23
C ALA A 332 17.02 23.72 -3.61
N GLY A 333 17.74 22.86 -2.89
CA GLY A 333 19.12 23.12 -2.52
C GLY A 333 20.03 23.09 -3.74
N SER A 334 21.02 23.99 -3.80
CA SER A 334 22.08 23.91 -4.80
C SER A 334 22.95 22.68 -4.59
N GLY A 335 23.49 22.13 -5.67
CA GLY A 335 24.52 21.10 -5.57
C GLY A 335 25.85 21.65 -5.04
N GLY A 336 26.64 20.79 -4.41
CA GLY A 336 27.95 21.12 -3.89
C GLY A 336 29.00 21.30 -5.00
N ALA A 337 29.98 22.16 -4.76
CA ALA A 337 31.08 22.34 -5.68
C ALA A 337 31.98 21.08 -5.76
N ALA A 338 32.49 20.80 -6.95
CA ALA A 338 33.47 19.76 -7.20
C ALA A 338 34.88 20.16 -6.70
N GLY A 339 35.79 19.18 -6.69
CA GLY A 339 37.21 19.40 -6.37
C GLY A 339 37.96 20.26 -7.39
N LEU A 340 39.25 20.51 -7.14
CA LEU A 340 40.09 21.43 -7.94
C LEU A 340 40.12 21.10 -9.45
N PHE A 341 40.06 19.82 -9.82
CA PHE A 341 39.97 19.38 -11.23
C PHE A 341 38.57 18.87 -11.62
N GLY A 342 37.54 19.22 -10.86
CA GLY A 342 36.21 18.59 -10.81
C GLY A 342 35.21 18.91 -11.94
N SER A 343 35.69 19.14 -13.15
CA SER A 343 34.87 19.01 -14.37
C SER A 343 35.61 18.14 -15.37
N GLY A 344 35.60 16.83 -15.12
CA GLY A 344 36.30 15.84 -15.96
C GLY A 344 36.04 14.39 -15.49
N LEU A 345 36.74 13.43 -16.09
CA LEU A 345 36.48 11.98 -15.97
C LEU A 345 36.38 11.43 -14.53
N LEU A 346 36.96 12.11 -13.53
CA LEU A 346 37.07 11.62 -12.15
C LEU A 346 36.46 12.54 -11.07
N GLY A 347 35.87 13.70 -11.43
CA GLY A 347 35.28 14.64 -10.46
C GLY A 347 34.14 15.44 -11.09
N ALA A 348 33.07 15.67 -10.31
CA ALA A 348 31.85 16.31 -10.78
C ALA A 348 31.19 17.19 -9.69
N PRO A 349 30.53 18.31 -10.05
CA PRO A 349 29.71 19.05 -9.10
C PRO A 349 28.50 18.20 -8.71
N GLY A 350 28.00 18.41 -7.50
CA GLY A 350 26.75 17.80 -7.07
C GLY A 350 25.59 18.33 -7.91
N SER A 351 24.57 17.50 -8.11
CA SER A 351 23.32 17.95 -8.72
C SER A 351 22.56 18.84 -7.73
N ALA A 352 21.82 19.83 -8.25
CA ALA A 352 20.82 20.51 -7.44
C ALA A 352 19.74 19.51 -6.98
N GLY A 353 19.11 19.80 -5.84
CA GLY A 353 17.96 19.06 -5.38
C GLY A 353 16.73 19.32 -6.26
N THR A 354 15.64 18.63 -5.98
CA THR A 354 14.35 18.91 -6.62
C THR A 354 13.62 20.02 -5.87
N PRO A 355 12.99 20.99 -6.56
CA PRO A 355 12.09 21.93 -5.89
C PRO A 355 10.92 21.19 -5.23
N GLY A 356 10.45 21.68 -4.09
CA GLY A 356 9.25 21.20 -3.45
C GLY A 356 8.01 21.62 -4.25
N LEU A 357 6.98 20.78 -4.24
CA LEU A 357 5.70 21.13 -4.86
C LEU A 357 4.93 22.09 -3.96
N GLY A 358 4.15 22.99 -4.58
CA GLY A 358 3.19 23.82 -3.85
C GLY A 358 2.14 22.95 -3.14
N GLY A 359 1.62 23.47 -2.04
CA GLY A 359 0.51 22.90 -1.30
C GLY A 359 -0.79 23.01 -2.09
N THR A 360 -1.73 22.14 -1.76
CA THR A 360 -3.06 22.14 -2.36
C THR A 360 -3.89 23.32 -1.80
N GLY A 361 -4.66 23.99 -2.66
CA GLY A 361 -5.67 24.94 -2.20
C GLY A 361 -6.68 24.28 -1.25
N GLY A 362 -7.21 25.04 -0.31
CA GLY A 362 -8.33 24.65 0.52
C GLY A 362 -9.61 24.50 -0.29
N VAL A 363 -10.54 23.72 0.25
CA VAL A 363 -11.86 23.50 -0.37
C VAL A 363 -12.74 24.74 -0.24
N GLY A 364 -13.48 25.12 -1.28
CA GLY A 364 -14.47 26.19 -1.16
C GLY A 364 -15.58 25.85 -0.16
N GLY A 365 -16.14 26.86 0.50
CA GLY A 365 -17.30 26.68 1.38
C GLY A 365 -18.56 26.34 0.57
N GLY A 366 -19.49 25.62 1.20
CA GLY A 366 -20.77 25.28 0.58
C GLY A 366 -21.66 26.51 0.39
N GLY A 367 -22.51 26.52 -0.66
CA GLY A 367 -23.52 27.57 -0.85
C GLY A 367 -24.57 27.59 0.27
N GLY A 368 -25.16 28.76 0.52
CA GLY A 368 -26.26 28.92 1.45
C GLY A 368 -27.55 28.29 0.92
N GLN A 369 -28.38 27.78 1.82
CA GLN A 369 -29.68 27.21 1.46
C GLN A 369 -30.61 28.30 0.92
N GLY A 370 -31.24 28.05 -0.24
CA GLY A 370 -32.28 28.89 -0.81
C GLY A 370 -33.60 28.79 -0.04
N GLY A 371 -34.46 29.79 -0.17
CA GLY A 371 -35.81 29.75 0.41
C GLY A 371 -36.68 28.68 -0.26
N ALA A 372 -37.51 27.98 0.52
CA ALA A 372 -38.36 26.89 0.03
C ALA A 372 -39.30 27.33 -1.12
N ALA A 373 -39.48 26.46 -2.12
CA ALA A 373 -40.41 26.64 -3.23
C ALA A 373 -41.42 25.46 -3.30
N ALA A 374 -42.63 25.73 -3.76
CA ALA A 374 -43.70 24.72 -3.86
C ALA A 374 -43.51 23.80 -5.09
N ALA A 375 -43.72 22.50 -4.87
CA ALA A 375 -43.73 21.40 -5.85
C ALA A 375 -42.45 21.20 -6.68
N GLY A 376 -41.54 20.36 -6.18
CA GLY A 376 -40.59 19.58 -7.00
C GLY A 376 -39.39 20.30 -7.61
N PHE A 377 -39.25 21.62 -7.44
CA PHE A 377 -38.07 22.36 -7.90
C PHE A 377 -37.55 23.27 -6.78
N SER A 378 -36.50 22.85 -6.07
CA SER A 378 -35.69 23.78 -5.28
C SER A 378 -34.81 24.58 -6.23
N ALA A 379 -34.79 25.91 -6.11
CA ALA A 379 -33.80 26.72 -6.81
C ALA A 379 -32.41 26.32 -6.30
N ALA A 380 -31.54 25.87 -7.21
CA ALA A 380 -30.18 25.45 -6.87
C ALA A 380 -29.39 26.59 -6.22
N GLY A 381 -28.69 26.27 -5.12
CA GLY A 381 -27.67 27.16 -4.57
C GLY A 381 -26.59 27.45 -5.62
N LYS A 382 -26.10 28.68 -5.67
CA LYS A 382 -25.06 29.11 -6.61
C LYS A 382 -23.71 28.52 -6.16
N ALA A 383 -22.94 27.99 -7.13
CA ALA A 383 -21.57 27.49 -6.90
C ALA A 383 -20.67 28.59 -6.30
N GLY A 384 -19.75 28.17 -5.42
CA GLY A 384 -18.71 29.05 -4.86
C GLY A 384 -17.74 29.55 -5.94
N GLY A 385 -17.16 30.73 -5.71
CA GLY A 385 -16.20 31.33 -6.65
C GLY A 385 -14.90 30.53 -6.80
N ILE A 386 -14.26 30.66 -7.96
CA ILE A 386 -12.94 30.09 -8.26
C ILE A 386 -11.87 30.99 -7.62
N GLY A 387 -10.97 30.43 -6.82
CA GLY A 387 -9.82 31.17 -6.27
C GLY A 387 -8.77 31.44 -7.35
N THR A 388 -8.32 32.69 -7.49
CA THR A 388 -7.22 33.06 -8.38
C THR A 388 -5.87 32.95 -7.66
N ALA A 389 -4.86 32.35 -8.30
CA ALA A 389 -3.47 32.40 -7.85
C ALA A 389 -2.92 33.83 -7.97
N SER A 390 -2.19 34.31 -6.94
CA SER A 390 -1.33 35.48 -7.09
C SER A 390 -0.06 35.09 -7.84
N GLY A 391 0.38 35.97 -8.75
CA GLY A 391 1.35 35.61 -9.79
C GLY A 391 2.79 35.37 -9.32
N GLY A 392 3.52 34.60 -10.14
CA GLY A 392 4.92 34.90 -10.44
C GLY A 392 5.95 33.79 -10.23
N GLN A 393 5.69 32.75 -9.44
CA GLN A 393 6.60 31.60 -9.24
C GLN A 393 5.75 30.30 -9.16
N ILE A 394 6.38 29.12 -9.16
CA ILE A 394 5.76 27.76 -9.13
C ILE A 394 4.80 27.57 -7.93
N GLY A 395 3.67 28.27 -7.96
CA GLY A 395 2.63 28.29 -6.96
C GLY A 395 1.62 27.18 -7.21
N GLY A 396 1.14 26.58 -6.12
CA GLY A 396 0.15 25.51 -6.14
C GLY A 396 -1.11 25.91 -6.93
N LEU A 397 -1.73 24.91 -7.54
CA LEU A 397 -3.04 25.06 -8.20
C LEU A 397 -4.01 25.71 -7.21
N GLY A 398 -4.56 26.87 -7.58
CA GLY A 398 -5.60 27.57 -6.80
C GLY A 398 -6.75 26.62 -6.47
N GLY A 399 -7.35 26.79 -5.29
CA GLY A 399 -8.46 25.95 -4.82
C GLY A 399 -9.61 25.93 -5.84
N VAL A 400 -10.03 24.72 -6.21
CA VAL A 400 -11.29 24.50 -6.94
C VAL A 400 -12.43 24.92 -6.02
N GLY A 401 -13.32 25.79 -6.53
CA GLY A 401 -14.56 26.15 -5.86
C GLY A 401 -15.32 24.89 -5.47
N GLY A 402 -15.88 24.87 -4.26
CA GLY A 402 -16.62 23.71 -3.78
C GLY A 402 -17.76 23.37 -4.73
N ASP A 403 -17.80 22.12 -5.17
CA ASP A 403 -18.92 21.58 -5.91
C ASP A 403 -20.16 21.64 -5.01
N GLY A 404 -21.19 22.37 -5.46
CA GLY A 404 -22.54 21.98 -5.09
C GLY A 404 -22.67 20.49 -5.41
N GLY A 405 -23.14 19.70 -4.45
CA GLY A 405 -22.99 18.24 -4.43
C GLY A 405 -23.08 17.59 -5.81
N SER A 406 -22.04 16.88 -6.21
CA SER A 406 -21.94 16.21 -7.51
C SER A 406 -21.16 14.90 -7.38
N GLY A 407 -21.68 13.84 -8.00
CA GLY A 407 -21.00 12.55 -8.14
C GLY A 407 -19.72 12.65 -8.99
N GLY A 408 -18.85 11.65 -8.84
CA GLY A 408 -17.53 11.59 -9.46
C GLY A 408 -17.55 11.84 -10.97
N LYS A 409 -16.52 12.52 -11.47
CA LYS A 409 -16.32 12.76 -12.90
C LYS A 409 -16.05 11.45 -13.60
N VAL A 410 -16.99 11.02 -14.46
CA VAL A 410 -16.85 9.82 -15.31
C VAL A 410 -16.55 10.25 -16.73
N ALA A 411 -15.40 9.85 -17.27
CA ALA A 411 -15.11 9.95 -18.70
C ALA A 411 -15.64 8.70 -19.42
N THR A 412 -16.03 8.83 -20.69
CA THR A 412 -16.60 7.73 -21.47
C THR A 412 -15.79 7.50 -22.74
N ILE A 413 -15.31 6.28 -22.94
CA ILE A 413 -14.60 5.82 -24.13
C ILE A 413 -15.59 5.01 -24.99
N THR A 414 -15.66 5.31 -26.28
CA THR A 414 -16.56 4.66 -27.25
C THR A 414 -15.79 3.76 -28.23
N GLY A 415 -16.51 2.91 -28.97
CA GLY A 415 -15.92 2.09 -30.05
C GLY A 415 -15.82 0.60 -29.73
N PHE A 416 -16.51 0.13 -28.69
CA PHE A 416 -16.56 -1.27 -28.29
C PHE A 416 -17.80 -1.97 -28.85
N HIS A 417 -17.82 -3.30 -28.81
CA HIS A 417 -18.96 -4.11 -29.28
C HIS A 417 -19.34 -5.13 -28.21
N VAL A 418 -20.36 -4.80 -27.42
CA VAL A 418 -20.79 -5.56 -26.24
C VAL A 418 -19.59 -5.89 -25.33
N PRO A 419 -18.94 -4.86 -24.74
CA PRO A 419 -17.77 -5.05 -23.90
C PRO A 419 -18.15 -5.77 -22.59
N VAL A 420 -17.32 -6.72 -22.15
CA VAL A 420 -17.64 -7.60 -21.00
C VAL A 420 -16.52 -7.64 -19.96
N GLY A 421 -15.49 -8.46 -20.18
CA GLY A 421 -14.34 -8.62 -19.30
C GLY A 421 -13.27 -7.56 -19.54
N MET A 422 -12.55 -7.23 -18.47
CA MET A 422 -11.47 -6.24 -18.49
C MET A 422 -10.29 -6.70 -17.63
N ALA A 423 -9.07 -6.41 -18.08
CA ALA A 423 -7.87 -6.58 -17.29
C ALA A 423 -6.83 -5.52 -17.65
N VAL A 424 -6.05 -5.08 -16.66
CA VAL A 424 -4.99 -4.09 -16.86
C VAL A 424 -3.64 -4.81 -16.93
N ASN A 425 -2.86 -4.52 -17.96
CA ASN A 425 -1.43 -4.81 -18.00
C ASN A 425 -0.66 -3.55 -17.56
N PRO A 426 -0.01 -3.54 -16.38
CA PRO A 426 0.63 -2.35 -15.85
C PRO A 426 1.70 -1.80 -16.81
N GLY A 427 1.56 -0.55 -17.24
CA GLY A 427 2.50 0.12 -18.13
C GLY A 427 2.36 -0.20 -19.62
N ASP A 428 1.37 -0.99 -20.03
CA ASP A 428 1.10 -1.34 -21.44
C ASP A 428 -0.31 -0.91 -21.87
N GLY A 429 -1.36 -1.52 -21.29
CA GLY A 429 -2.73 -1.27 -21.74
C GLY A 429 -3.82 -1.93 -20.92
N VAL A 430 -5.05 -1.44 -21.06
CA VAL A 430 -6.26 -2.07 -20.54
C VAL A 430 -6.92 -2.89 -21.65
N TYR A 431 -6.98 -4.19 -21.46
CA TYR A 431 -7.56 -5.14 -22.41
C TYR A 431 -9.06 -5.31 -22.14
N VAL A 432 -9.87 -5.16 -23.19
CA VAL A 432 -11.35 -5.24 -23.12
C VAL A 432 -11.85 -6.29 -24.09
N THR A 433 -12.55 -7.31 -23.60
CA THR A 433 -13.17 -8.32 -24.47
C THR A 433 -14.46 -7.79 -25.08
N ASN A 434 -14.59 -7.85 -26.39
CA ASN A 434 -15.77 -7.47 -27.16
C ASN A 434 -16.52 -8.74 -27.59
N SER A 435 -17.50 -9.15 -26.79
CA SER A 435 -18.30 -10.35 -27.07
C SER A 435 -19.13 -10.24 -28.35
N GLY A 436 -19.46 -9.01 -28.78
CA GLY A 436 -20.33 -8.77 -29.93
C GLY A 436 -19.67 -8.94 -31.29
N ASN A 437 -18.33 -9.04 -31.35
CA ASN A 437 -17.59 -9.18 -32.59
C ASN A 437 -16.35 -10.08 -32.50
N ASP A 438 -16.22 -10.88 -31.43
CA ASP A 438 -15.12 -11.85 -31.23
C ASP A 438 -13.72 -11.21 -31.22
N THR A 439 -13.57 -10.04 -30.58
CA THR A 439 -12.28 -9.34 -30.50
C THR A 439 -11.88 -8.89 -29.10
N VAL A 440 -10.61 -8.50 -28.94
CA VAL A 440 -10.12 -7.72 -27.80
C VAL A 440 -9.68 -6.33 -28.28
N SER A 441 -10.06 -5.29 -27.53
CA SER A 441 -9.56 -3.92 -27.71
C SER A 441 -8.55 -3.58 -26.61
N VAL A 442 -7.61 -2.67 -26.90
CA VAL A 442 -6.60 -2.17 -25.95
C VAL A 442 -6.78 -0.67 -25.77
N ILE A 443 -6.86 -0.22 -24.52
CA ILE A 443 -6.91 1.19 -24.14
C ILE A 443 -5.55 1.56 -23.54
N ASP A 444 -4.99 2.69 -23.95
CA ASP A 444 -3.85 3.29 -23.27
C ASP A 444 -4.32 4.00 -21.98
N PRO A 445 -3.87 3.56 -20.79
CA PRO A 445 -4.34 4.11 -19.52
C PRO A 445 -3.88 5.55 -19.27
N THR A 446 -2.83 6.02 -19.95
CA THR A 446 -2.32 7.39 -19.79
C THR A 446 -3.16 8.41 -20.56
N THR A 447 -3.63 8.04 -21.75
CA THR A 447 -4.43 8.92 -22.62
C THR A 447 -5.92 8.64 -22.57
N ASN A 448 -6.34 7.49 -22.02
CA ASN A 448 -7.72 6.99 -22.06
C ASN A 448 -8.28 6.88 -23.48
N THR A 449 -7.44 6.45 -24.43
CA THR A 449 -7.81 6.25 -25.83
C THR A 449 -7.61 4.81 -26.26
N VAL A 450 -8.43 4.33 -27.20
CA VAL A 450 -8.28 3.00 -27.79
C VAL A 450 -7.08 3.02 -28.74
N THR A 451 -6.02 2.28 -28.40
CA THR A 451 -4.80 2.18 -29.21
C THR A 451 -4.87 1.07 -30.24
N TRP A 452 -5.51 -0.05 -29.87
CA TRP A 452 -5.81 -1.15 -30.78
C TRP A 452 -7.27 -1.57 -30.64
N SER A 453 -7.93 -1.74 -31.78
CA SER A 453 -9.26 -2.35 -31.85
C SER A 453 -9.19 -3.55 -32.79
N GLY A 454 -9.63 -4.71 -32.31
CA GLY A 454 -9.84 -5.87 -33.19
C GLY A 454 -8.78 -6.96 -33.14
N ILE A 455 -8.15 -7.22 -31.99
CA ILE A 455 -7.37 -8.47 -31.82
C ILE A 455 -8.35 -9.63 -31.91
N ALA A 456 -8.33 -10.37 -33.02
CA ALA A 456 -9.26 -11.47 -33.27
C ALA A 456 -8.96 -12.64 -32.31
N VAL A 457 -9.98 -13.07 -31.58
CA VAL A 457 -9.90 -14.18 -30.61
C VAL A 457 -10.99 -15.22 -30.93
N GLY A 458 -11.17 -16.22 -30.05
CA GLY A 458 -12.24 -17.20 -30.21
C GLY A 458 -13.64 -16.61 -29.96
N ASN A 459 -14.68 -17.40 -30.27
CA ASN A 459 -16.07 -16.96 -30.25
C ASN A 459 -16.56 -16.55 -28.85
N GLN A 460 -17.27 -15.41 -28.77
CA GLN A 460 -17.83 -14.79 -27.58
C GLN A 460 -16.83 -14.67 -26.41
N PRO A 461 -15.78 -13.85 -26.55
CA PRO A 461 -14.83 -13.62 -25.47
C PRO A 461 -15.54 -12.93 -24.29
N ARG A 462 -15.44 -13.52 -23.09
CA ARG A 462 -16.22 -13.09 -21.91
C ARG A 462 -15.34 -12.58 -20.77
N ALA A 463 -14.14 -13.15 -20.60
CA ALA A 463 -13.20 -12.74 -19.57
C ALA A 463 -11.77 -12.70 -20.12
N VAL A 464 -10.95 -11.87 -19.49
CA VAL A 464 -9.54 -11.68 -19.83
C VAL A 464 -8.72 -11.54 -18.56
N ALA A 465 -7.50 -12.09 -18.56
CA ALA A 465 -6.52 -11.92 -17.50
C ALA A 465 -5.11 -11.78 -18.09
N VAL A 466 -4.25 -11.04 -17.41
CA VAL A 466 -2.88 -10.76 -17.85
C VAL A 466 -1.89 -11.46 -16.92
N SER A 467 -0.87 -12.11 -17.48
CA SER A 467 0.21 -12.69 -16.69
C SER A 467 1.13 -11.61 -16.12
N PRO A 468 1.52 -11.68 -14.83
CA PRO A 468 2.46 -10.73 -14.24
C PRO A 468 3.94 -11.05 -14.51
N ASN A 469 4.24 -12.19 -15.16
CA ASN A 469 5.61 -12.64 -15.46
C ASN A 469 6.20 -11.94 -16.71
N PRO A 470 7.54 -11.94 -16.89
CA PRO A 470 8.16 -11.39 -18.09
C PRO A 470 7.53 -11.97 -19.37
N GLY A 471 6.95 -11.09 -20.18
CA GLY A 471 6.21 -11.41 -21.41
C GLY A 471 4.72 -11.01 -21.38
N HIS A 472 4.12 -10.84 -20.19
CA HIS A 472 2.75 -10.32 -20.00
C HIS A 472 1.66 -10.90 -20.92
N TYR A 473 1.68 -12.22 -21.18
CA TYR A 473 0.65 -12.83 -22.03
C TYR A 473 -0.76 -12.60 -21.50
N VAL A 474 -1.68 -12.37 -22.43
CA VAL A 474 -3.09 -12.08 -22.17
C VAL A 474 -3.92 -13.31 -22.50
N TYR A 475 -4.61 -13.87 -21.51
CA TYR A 475 -5.44 -15.06 -21.65
C TYR A 475 -6.90 -14.66 -21.73
N VAL A 476 -7.60 -15.11 -22.78
CA VAL A 476 -8.98 -14.73 -23.08
C VAL A 476 -9.87 -15.97 -23.08
N ALA A 477 -10.85 -16.01 -22.18
CA ALA A 477 -11.86 -17.07 -22.13
C ALA A 477 -12.91 -16.83 -23.22
N ASN A 478 -12.93 -17.71 -24.22
CA ASN A 478 -13.87 -17.67 -25.35
C ASN A 478 -15.08 -18.56 -25.01
N ASN A 479 -16.15 -17.94 -24.52
CA ASN A 479 -17.30 -18.65 -23.99
C ASN A 479 -17.97 -19.54 -25.05
N GLY A 480 -18.34 -18.95 -26.19
CA GLY A 480 -18.93 -19.71 -27.31
C GLY A 480 -17.93 -20.62 -28.02
N GLY A 481 -16.64 -20.34 -27.86
CA GLY A 481 -15.54 -21.14 -28.42
C GLY A 481 -15.06 -22.29 -27.54
N ASN A 482 -15.57 -22.45 -26.31
CA ASN A 482 -15.16 -23.49 -25.35
C ASN A 482 -13.64 -23.62 -25.15
N SER A 483 -12.93 -22.50 -25.26
CA SER A 483 -11.47 -22.43 -25.36
C SER A 483 -10.90 -21.17 -24.72
N VAL A 484 -9.57 -21.14 -24.56
CA VAL A 484 -8.81 -19.95 -24.19
C VAL A 484 -7.88 -19.53 -25.32
N SER A 485 -7.94 -18.26 -25.72
CA SER A 485 -6.94 -17.66 -26.62
C SER A 485 -5.78 -17.10 -25.79
N VAL A 486 -4.55 -17.26 -26.27
CA VAL A 486 -3.36 -16.62 -25.69
C VAL A 486 -2.94 -15.50 -26.63
N VAL A 487 -2.89 -14.27 -26.15
CA VAL A 487 -2.52 -13.08 -26.92
C VAL A 487 -1.17 -12.57 -26.42
N ASP A 488 -0.28 -12.29 -27.38
CA ASP A 488 0.97 -11.59 -27.13
C ASP A 488 0.71 -10.07 -27.13
N PRO A 489 0.93 -9.38 -25.99
CA PRO A 489 0.72 -7.94 -25.91
C PRO A 489 1.65 -7.16 -26.84
N SER A 490 2.85 -7.66 -27.14
CA SER A 490 3.84 -6.95 -27.95
C SER A 490 3.53 -6.95 -29.45
N SER A 491 2.89 -8.02 -29.94
CA SER A 491 2.50 -8.18 -31.34
C SER A 491 1.00 -7.97 -31.59
N HIS A 492 0.20 -7.82 -30.54
CA HIS A 492 -1.27 -7.73 -30.59
C HIS A 492 -1.91 -8.87 -31.41
N SER A 493 -1.41 -10.08 -31.23
CA SER A 493 -1.83 -11.26 -32.00
C SER A 493 -2.00 -12.50 -31.11
N VAL A 494 -2.87 -13.41 -31.53
CA VAL A 494 -3.04 -14.70 -30.86
C VAL A 494 -1.88 -15.62 -31.19
N ILE A 495 -1.29 -16.23 -30.16
CA ILE A 495 -0.23 -17.23 -30.27
C ILE A 495 -0.85 -18.62 -30.33
N GLY A 496 -0.48 -19.37 -31.38
CA GLY A 496 -0.87 -20.77 -31.52
C GLY A 496 -2.37 -20.97 -31.72
N SER A 497 -2.83 -22.20 -31.47
CA SER A 497 -4.24 -22.56 -31.49
C SER A 497 -4.89 -22.32 -30.13
N ALA A 498 -6.17 -21.93 -30.13
CA ALA A 498 -6.94 -21.81 -28.90
C ALA A 498 -6.94 -23.10 -28.08
N ILE A 499 -6.72 -22.99 -26.77
CA ILE A 499 -6.58 -24.10 -25.84
C ILE A 499 -7.99 -24.58 -25.43
N PRO A 500 -8.38 -25.84 -25.72
CA PRO A 500 -9.68 -26.35 -25.30
C PRO A 500 -9.76 -26.48 -23.77
N VAL A 501 -10.79 -25.87 -23.18
CA VAL A 501 -11.00 -25.92 -21.71
C VAL A 501 -12.34 -26.56 -21.35
N GLY A 502 -13.24 -26.75 -22.31
CA GLY A 502 -14.57 -27.33 -22.06
C GLY A 502 -15.66 -26.27 -22.14
N ALA A 503 -16.87 -26.68 -21.77
CA ALA A 503 -18.09 -25.91 -22.03
C ALA A 503 -18.19 -24.65 -21.15
N ASP A 504 -18.58 -23.53 -21.78
CA ASP A 504 -18.89 -22.25 -21.16
C ASP A 504 -17.81 -21.71 -20.21
N PRO A 505 -16.58 -21.48 -20.68
CA PRO A 505 -15.58 -20.76 -19.90
C PRO A 505 -16.08 -19.33 -19.67
N ILE A 506 -16.11 -18.91 -18.42
CA ILE A 506 -16.78 -17.68 -17.98
C ILE A 506 -15.82 -16.69 -17.32
N ALA A 507 -14.84 -17.18 -16.55
CA ALA A 507 -13.79 -16.37 -15.93
C ALA A 507 -12.42 -17.04 -16.09
N VAL A 508 -11.39 -16.21 -16.02
CA VAL A 508 -9.98 -16.61 -16.10
C VAL A 508 -9.17 -15.81 -15.08
N ALA A 509 -8.25 -16.46 -14.39
CA ALA A 509 -7.29 -15.82 -13.49
C ALA A 509 -5.90 -16.44 -13.71
N VAL A 510 -4.85 -15.62 -13.60
CA VAL A 510 -3.45 -16.07 -13.75
C VAL A 510 -2.78 -15.99 -12.40
N LYS A 511 -2.12 -17.07 -11.98
CA LYS A 511 -1.35 -17.10 -10.74
C LYS A 511 -0.13 -16.17 -10.87
N PRO A 512 0.15 -15.33 -9.86
CA PRO A 512 1.25 -14.37 -9.93
C PRO A 512 2.66 -14.97 -9.73
N ASP A 513 2.80 -16.30 -9.73
CA ASP A 513 4.09 -16.97 -9.59
C ASP A 513 4.79 -17.11 -10.95
N PRO A 514 6.12 -17.34 -10.98
CA PRO A 514 6.89 -17.51 -12.24
C PRO A 514 6.39 -18.64 -13.16
N GLY A 515 5.61 -19.59 -12.64
CA GLY A 515 4.99 -20.69 -13.39
C GLY A 515 3.76 -20.25 -14.20
N GLY A 516 3.02 -19.24 -13.74
CA GLY A 516 1.96 -18.59 -14.51
C GLY A 516 0.72 -19.44 -14.74
N TYR A 517 0.41 -20.41 -13.87
CA TYR A 517 -0.76 -21.27 -14.00
C TYR A 517 -2.04 -20.45 -14.21
N VAL A 518 -2.87 -20.87 -15.18
CA VAL A 518 -4.10 -20.18 -15.55
C VAL A 518 -5.30 -21.02 -15.12
N TYR A 519 -6.18 -20.42 -14.31
CA TYR A 519 -7.37 -21.04 -13.79
C TYR A 519 -8.61 -20.53 -14.53
N VAL A 520 -9.39 -21.44 -15.11
CA VAL A 520 -10.54 -21.10 -15.96
C VAL A 520 -11.80 -21.75 -15.39
N ALA A 521 -12.78 -20.96 -14.98
CA ALA A 521 -14.07 -21.47 -14.52
C ALA A 521 -15.00 -21.80 -15.69
N ASN A 522 -15.47 -23.03 -15.73
CA ASN A 522 -16.42 -23.54 -16.72
C ASN A 522 -17.79 -23.75 -16.08
N SER A 523 -18.75 -22.89 -16.42
CA SER A 523 -20.00 -22.78 -15.66
C SER A 523 -20.88 -24.01 -15.77
N THR A 524 -21.10 -24.53 -16.98
CA THR A 524 -21.94 -25.73 -17.19
C THR A 524 -21.21 -27.02 -16.86
N GLY A 525 -19.87 -27.00 -16.91
CA GLY A 525 -19.05 -28.14 -16.53
C GLY A 525 -18.88 -28.34 -15.02
N ASN A 526 -19.24 -27.36 -14.19
CA ASN A 526 -18.94 -27.33 -12.74
C ASN A 526 -17.46 -27.63 -12.45
N THR A 527 -16.58 -27.09 -13.28
CA THR A 527 -15.14 -27.34 -13.19
C THR A 527 -14.33 -26.06 -13.24
N VAL A 528 -13.14 -26.11 -12.64
CA VAL A 528 -12.04 -25.22 -12.97
C VAL A 528 -11.00 -26.01 -13.76
N ARG A 529 -10.57 -25.45 -14.89
CA ARG A 529 -9.42 -25.96 -15.64
C ARG A 529 -8.17 -25.22 -15.25
N VAL A 530 -7.10 -25.98 -15.04
CA VAL A 530 -5.77 -25.43 -14.76
C VAL A 530 -4.92 -25.66 -16.00
N ILE A 531 -4.49 -24.58 -16.65
CA ILE A 531 -3.57 -24.59 -17.78
C ILE A 531 -2.17 -24.31 -17.23
N ASP A 532 -1.22 -25.16 -17.59
CA ASP A 532 0.23 -24.96 -17.38
C ASP A 532 0.82 -24.36 -18.67
N PRO A 533 1.13 -23.05 -18.74
CA PRO A 533 1.55 -22.41 -19.99
C PRO A 533 2.84 -22.97 -20.63
N PRO A 534 3.89 -23.34 -19.86
CA PRO A 534 5.05 -24.01 -20.44
C PRO A 534 4.72 -25.36 -21.11
N LEU A 535 3.74 -26.11 -20.58
CA LEU A 535 3.46 -27.48 -21.02
C LEU A 535 2.17 -27.62 -21.86
N ASN A 536 1.32 -26.58 -21.89
CA ASN A 536 -0.05 -26.61 -22.40
C ASN A 536 -0.88 -27.80 -21.87
N THR A 537 -0.55 -28.30 -20.67
CA THR A 537 -1.31 -29.37 -20.03
C THR A 537 -2.52 -28.78 -19.32
N VAL A 538 -3.64 -29.52 -19.35
CA VAL A 538 -4.91 -29.08 -18.76
C VAL A 538 -5.36 -30.08 -17.71
N THR A 539 -5.48 -29.62 -16.46
CA THR A 539 -5.98 -30.39 -15.33
C THR A 539 -7.40 -29.97 -14.98
N SER A 540 -8.25 -30.90 -14.56
CA SER A 540 -9.65 -30.66 -14.17
C SER A 540 -9.81 -30.68 -12.66
N ILE A 541 -10.46 -29.67 -12.10
CA ILE A 541 -10.87 -29.63 -10.69
C ILE A 541 -12.39 -29.48 -10.65
N GLY A 542 -13.08 -30.38 -9.95
CA GLY A 542 -14.53 -30.25 -9.72
C GLY A 542 -14.79 -29.22 -8.63
N VAL A 543 -15.74 -28.31 -8.85
CA VAL A 543 -16.14 -27.27 -7.89
C VAL A 543 -17.65 -27.29 -7.65
N GLY A 544 -18.20 -26.28 -6.98
CA GLY A 544 -19.65 -26.13 -6.81
C GLY A 544 -20.40 -25.87 -8.12
N SER A 545 -21.72 -25.68 -8.01
CA SER A 545 -22.60 -25.58 -9.17
C SER A 545 -22.57 -24.18 -9.78
N GLY A 546 -22.38 -24.10 -11.10
CA GLY A 546 -22.36 -22.85 -11.87
C GLY A 546 -21.23 -21.93 -11.46
N PRO A 547 -19.95 -22.34 -11.54
CA PRO A 547 -18.84 -21.45 -11.26
C PRO A 547 -18.88 -20.22 -12.19
N ASP A 548 -18.65 -19.03 -11.63
CA ASP A 548 -18.69 -17.75 -12.38
C ASP A 548 -17.36 -16.98 -12.22
N GLY A 549 -17.06 -16.42 -11.05
CA GLY A 549 -15.83 -15.68 -10.79
C GLY A 549 -14.68 -16.56 -10.28
N VAL A 550 -13.45 -16.16 -10.59
CA VAL A 550 -12.20 -16.77 -10.08
C VAL A 550 -11.25 -15.67 -9.63
N ALA A 551 -10.69 -15.80 -8.42
CA ALA A 551 -9.62 -14.93 -7.94
C ALA A 551 -8.59 -15.73 -7.13
N ILE A 552 -7.38 -15.19 -6.98
CA ILE A 552 -6.26 -15.86 -6.32
C ILE A 552 -5.78 -14.93 -5.21
N ASN A 553 -5.63 -15.44 -3.99
CA ASN A 553 -5.12 -14.63 -2.89
C ASN A 553 -3.58 -14.52 -2.95
N PRO A 554 -2.96 -13.59 -2.19
CA PRO A 554 -1.49 -13.49 -2.11
C PRO A 554 -0.80 -14.77 -1.61
N GLY A 555 -1.52 -15.63 -0.88
CA GLY A 555 -1.03 -16.94 -0.43
C GLY A 555 -1.01 -18.03 -1.51
N GLY A 556 -1.68 -17.80 -2.65
CA GLY A 556 -1.77 -18.71 -3.79
C GLY A 556 -3.07 -19.52 -3.89
N ASP A 557 -3.91 -19.54 -2.86
CA ASP A 557 -5.21 -20.24 -2.86
C ASP A 557 -6.17 -19.60 -3.88
N VAL A 558 -6.92 -20.45 -4.57
CA VAL A 558 -7.86 -20.03 -5.62
C VAL A 558 -9.29 -20.07 -5.09
N TYR A 559 -9.99 -18.93 -5.19
CA TYR A 559 -11.37 -18.75 -4.78
C TYR A 559 -12.27 -18.71 -6.00
N VAL A 560 -13.28 -19.58 -6.02
CA VAL A 560 -14.20 -19.75 -7.16
C VAL A 560 -15.62 -19.58 -6.68
N THR A 561 -16.34 -18.57 -7.15
CA THR A 561 -17.75 -18.37 -6.81
C THR A 561 -18.61 -19.34 -7.61
N ASN A 562 -19.56 -19.98 -6.93
CA ASN A 562 -20.49 -20.95 -7.51
C ASN A 562 -21.90 -20.36 -7.45
N ALA A 563 -22.32 -19.73 -8.54
CA ALA A 563 -23.53 -18.93 -8.61
C ALA A 563 -24.78 -19.76 -8.27
N ALA A 564 -24.88 -20.98 -8.78
CA ALA A 564 -26.07 -21.82 -8.58
C ALA A 564 -26.12 -22.52 -7.21
N SER A 565 -24.97 -22.68 -6.52
CA SER A 565 -24.93 -23.27 -5.17
C SER A 565 -24.79 -22.27 -4.03
N ASN A 566 -24.67 -20.96 -4.31
CA ASN A 566 -24.48 -19.90 -3.30
C ASN A 566 -23.24 -20.11 -2.41
N THR A 567 -22.16 -20.63 -2.99
CA THR A 567 -20.91 -20.94 -2.27
C THR A 567 -19.68 -20.41 -2.98
N VAL A 568 -18.56 -20.34 -2.27
CA VAL A 568 -17.22 -20.14 -2.82
C VAL A 568 -16.38 -21.39 -2.55
N SER A 569 -15.87 -22.03 -3.60
CA SER A 569 -14.90 -23.13 -3.47
C SER A 569 -13.50 -22.55 -3.26
N VAL A 570 -12.74 -23.13 -2.33
CA VAL A 570 -11.33 -22.79 -2.08
C VAL A 570 -10.46 -23.94 -2.57
N ILE A 571 -9.49 -23.66 -3.43
CA ILE A 571 -8.63 -24.66 -4.07
C ILE A 571 -7.18 -24.41 -3.66
N ASP A 572 -6.50 -25.46 -3.19
CA ASP A 572 -5.05 -25.47 -2.99
C ASP A 572 -4.36 -25.68 -4.35
N PRO A 573 -3.55 -24.71 -4.82
CA PRO A 573 -2.88 -24.79 -6.12
C PRO A 573 -1.80 -25.87 -6.18
N ASN A 574 -1.27 -26.33 -5.04
CA ASN A 574 -0.18 -27.34 -5.01
C ASN A 574 -0.73 -28.75 -5.25
N GLY A 575 -1.91 -29.03 -4.68
CA GLY A 575 -2.62 -30.30 -4.85
C GLY A 575 -3.60 -30.31 -6.02
N ASN A 576 -3.98 -29.13 -6.54
CA ASN A 576 -5.14 -28.97 -7.45
C ASN A 576 -6.42 -29.59 -6.86
N THR A 577 -6.63 -29.41 -5.56
CA THR A 577 -7.75 -29.99 -4.81
C THR A 577 -8.58 -28.91 -4.14
N VAL A 578 -9.89 -29.13 -4.06
CA VAL A 578 -10.78 -28.28 -3.25
C VAL A 578 -10.56 -28.57 -1.77
N ILE A 579 -10.17 -27.55 -1.01
CA ILE A 579 -9.90 -27.63 0.43
C ILE A 579 -11.00 -26.97 1.29
N GLY A 580 -11.94 -26.25 0.67
CA GLY A 580 -13.02 -25.60 1.38
C GLY A 580 -14.21 -25.23 0.49
N SER A 581 -15.38 -25.07 1.12
CA SER A 581 -16.59 -24.53 0.51
C SER A 581 -17.26 -23.58 1.50
N ILE A 582 -17.32 -22.30 1.15
CA ILE A 582 -17.78 -21.22 2.03
C ILE A 582 -19.14 -20.75 1.56
N SER A 583 -20.16 -20.80 2.42
CA SER A 583 -21.49 -20.26 2.09
C SER A 583 -21.47 -18.74 2.09
N VAL A 584 -22.02 -18.13 1.04
CA VAL A 584 -22.11 -16.67 0.87
C VAL A 584 -23.55 -16.25 0.54
N GLY A 585 -23.75 -15.00 0.10
CA GLY A 585 -25.06 -14.54 -0.34
C GLY A 585 -25.53 -15.20 -1.65
N PRO A 586 -26.79 -14.93 -2.06
CA PRO A 586 -27.40 -15.63 -3.18
C PRO A 586 -26.81 -15.18 -4.52
N TYR A 587 -26.56 -16.16 -5.38
CA TYR A 587 -26.06 -16.00 -6.75
C TYR A 587 -24.75 -15.22 -6.82
N PRO A 588 -23.66 -15.72 -6.19
CA PRO A 588 -22.37 -15.06 -6.18
C PRO A 588 -21.73 -15.09 -7.57
N ARG A 589 -21.24 -13.93 -8.04
CA ARG A 589 -20.58 -13.78 -9.34
C ARG A 589 -19.16 -13.26 -9.19
N GLY A 590 -18.93 -11.95 -9.37
CA GLY A 590 -17.59 -11.37 -9.29
C GLY A 590 -16.94 -11.63 -7.93
N VAL A 591 -15.64 -11.94 -7.98
CA VAL A 591 -14.80 -12.13 -6.81
C VAL A 591 -13.46 -11.44 -7.03
N ALA A 592 -12.96 -10.78 -5.99
CA ALA A 592 -11.63 -10.17 -5.98
C ALA A 592 -11.01 -10.31 -4.59
N VAL A 593 -9.68 -10.30 -4.53
CA VAL A 593 -8.93 -10.39 -3.27
C VAL A 593 -8.04 -9.16 -3.12
N ASP A 594 -8.01 -8.58 -1.93
CA ASP A 594 -7.09 -7.49 -1.62
C ASP A 594 -5.69 -8.00 -1.22
N SER A 595 -4.73 -7.08 -1.08
CA SER A 595 -3.34 -7.42 -0.73
C SER A 595 -3.18 -7.97 0.69
N VAL A 596 -4.18 -7.80 1.56
CA VAL A 596 -4.15 -8.31 2.94
C VAL A 596 -4.92 -9.63 3.08
N GLY A 597 -5.58 -10.11 2.03
CA GLY A 597 -6.27 -11.39 1.98
C GLY A 597 -7.77 -11.35 2.32
N HIS A 598 -8.44 -10.21 2.24
CA HIS A 598 -9.91 -10.17 2.22
C HIS A 598 -10.43 -10.50 0.82
N VAL A 599 -11.34 -11.46 0.75
CA VAL A 599 -12.01 -11.86 -0.49
C VAL A 599 -13.40 -11.23 -0.53
N PHE A 600 -13.66 -10.40 -1.54
CA PHE A 600 -14.92 -9.70 -1.75
C PHE A 600 -15.73 -10.40 -2.84
N VAL A 601 -16.99 -10.73 -2.54
CA VAL A 601 -17.87 -11.54 -3.40
C VAL A 601 -19.17 -10.79 -3.66
N ALA A 602 -19.46 -10.46 -4.91
CA ALA A 602 -20.72 -9.83 -5.31
C ALA A 602 -21.86 -10.87 -5.36
N ASN A 603 -22.88 -10.66 -4.53
CA ASN A 603 -24.08 -11.52 -4.46
C ASN A 603 -25.21 -10.87 -5.28
N THR A 604 -25.31 -11.24 -6.55
CA THR A 604 -26.15 -10.52 -7.53
C THR A 604 -27.63 -10.48 -7.12
N LEU A 605 -28.21 -11.61 -6.72
CA LEU A 605 -29.63 -11.63 -6.30
C LEU A 605 -29.85 -11.07 -4.89
N GLY A 606 -28.78 -10.88 -4.13
CA GLY A 606 -28.81 -10.36 -2.77
C GLY A 606 -28.58 -8.86 -2.68
N ASN A 607 -28.21 -8.19 -3.77
CA ASN A 607 -27.81 -6.78 -3.79
C ASN A 607 -26.76 -6.43 -2.71
N THR A 608 -25.85 -7.37 -2.45
CA THR A 608 -24.87 -7.28 -1.36
C THR A 608 -23.50 -7.79 -1.80
N VAL A 609 -22.48 -7.45 -1.01
CA VAL A 609 -21.13 -8.02 -1.10
C VAL A 609 -20.82 -8.80 0.17
N SER A 610 -20.48 -10.07 0.04
CA SER A 610 -19.92 -10.87 1.13
C SER A 610 -18.42 -10.65 1.20
N MET A 611 -17.87 -10.66 2.41
CA MET A 611 -16.44 -10.55 2.66
C MET A 611 -15.96 -11.78 3.40
N ILE A 612 -14.83 -12.35 3.00
CA ILE A 612 -14.26 -13.57 3.59
C ILE A 612 -12.82 -13.27 3.99
N ASN A 613 -12.42 -13.74 5.17
CA ASN A 613 -11.03 -13.75 5.58
C ASN A 613 -10.33 -14.99 4.97
N SER A 614 -9.35 -14.79 4.09
CA SER A 614 -8.67 -15.91 3.43
C SER A 614 -7.81 -16.78 4.36
N PHE A 615 -7.35 -16.25 5.49
CA PHE A 615 -6.57 -17.03 6.47
C PHE A 615 -7.43 -18.04 7.23
N SER A 616 -8.66 -17.67 7.56
CA SER A 616 -9.60 -18.55 8.29
C SER A 616 -10.64 -19.21 7.39
N ASN A 617 -10.79 -18.77 6.15
CA ASN A 617 -11.84 -19.18 5.21
C ASN A 617 -13.25 -19.01 5.80
N THR A 618 -13.48 -17.91 6.52
CA THR A 618 -14.77 -17.58 7.15
C THR A 618 -15.31 -16.25 6.67
N VAL A 619 -16.64 -16.16 6.50
CA VAL A 619 -17.34 -14.91 6.21
C VAL A 619 -17.18 -13.92 7.37
N MET A 620 -16.90 -12.67 7.04
CA MET A 620 -16.69 -11.57 7.98
C MET A 620 -17.95 -10.70 8.06
N GLY A 621 -18.51 -10.59 9.26
CA GLY A 621 -19.61 -9.66 9.55
C GLY A 621 -20.87 -9.88 8.71
N SER A 622 -21.71 -8.85 8.64
CA SER A 622 -22.89 -8.81 7.76
C SER A 622 -22.48 -8.42 6.34
N ALA A 623 -23.19 -8.94 5.34
CA ALA A 623 -22.97 -8.56 3.95
C ALA A 623 -23.22 -7.05 3.74
N ILE A 624 -22.40 -6.42 2.89
CA ILE A 624 -22.42 -4.98 2.63
C ILE A 624 -23.48 -4.69 1.58
N GLY A 625 -24.46 -3.83 1.87
CA GLY A 625 -25.48 -3.43 0.90
C GLY A 625 -24.90 -2.56 -0.21
N VAL A 626 -25.21 -2.87 -1.47
CA VAL A 626 -24.77 -2.13 -2.66
C VAL A 626 -25.95 -1.87 -3.60
N GLY A 627 -25.68 -1.39 -4.83
CA GLY A 627 -26.71 -1.20 -5.85
C GLY A 627 -27.34 -2.51 -6.33
N GLN A 628 -28.30 -2.41 -7.24
CA GLN A 628 -29.04 -3.57 -7.77
C GLN A 628 -28.19 -4.42 -8.70
N SER A 629 -28.25 -5.74 -8.51
CA SER A 629 -27.56 -6.76 -9.30
C SER A 629 -26.04 -6.52 -9.39
N PRO A 630 -25.31 -6.54 -8.25
CA PRO A 630 -23.87 -6.41 -8.27
C PRO A 630 -23.23 -7.54 -9.07
N PHE A 631 -22.25 -7.22 -9.92
CA PHE A 631 -21.71 -8.15 -10.90
C PHE A 631 -20.19 -8.31 -10.79
N GLY A 632 -19.43 -7.34 -11.29
CA GLY A 632 -17.97 -7.32 -11.26
C GLY A 632 -17.46 -6.70 -9.96
N VAL A 633 -16.33 -7.20 -9.48
CA VAL A 633 -15.64 -6.70 -8.29
C VAL A 633 -14.17 -6.49 -8.66
N ALA A 634 -13.61 -5.34 -8.32
CA ALA A 634 -12.17 -5.09 -8.39
C ALA A 634 -11.70 -4.37 -7.13
N VAL A 635 -10.53 -4.75 -6.64
CA VAL A 635 -9.87 -4.06 -5.52
C VAL A 635 -8.78 -3.16 -6.09
N SER A 636 -8.66 -1.95 -5.53
CA SER A 636 -7.53 -1.08 -5.84
C SER A 636 -6.26 -1.55 -5.13
N PRO A 637 -5.15 -1.76 -5.84
CA PRO A 637 -3.88 -2.08 -5.21
C PRO A 637 -3.16 -0.83 -4.67
N VAL A 638 -3.68 0.38 -4.94
CA VAL A 638 -3.08 1.66 -4.55
C VAL A 638 -3.89 2.42 -3.50
N SER A 639 -5.07 1.92 -3.14
CA SER A 639 -5.97 2.53 -2.15
C SER A 639 -6.83 1.48 -1.45
N ASP A 640 -7.35 1.80 -0.28
CA ASP A 640 -8.25 0.93 0.50
C ASP A 640 -9.70 0.91 -0.03
N TYR A 641 -9.87 0.81 -1.35
CA TYR A 641 -11.19 0.86 -2.00
C TYR A 641 -11.44 -0.35 -2.89
N VAL A 642 -12.69 -0.82 -2.83
CA VAL A 642 -13.24 -1.90 -3.65
C VAL A 642 -14.36 -1.32 -4.51
N PHE A 643 -14.34 -1.65 -5.79
CA PHE A 643 -15.30 -1.16 -6.78
C PHE A 643 -16.20 -2.30 -7.23
N VAL A 644 -17.50 -2.06 -7.18
CA VAL A 644 -18.52 -3.06 -7.51
C VAL A 644 -19.47 -2.51 -8.55
N THR A 645 -19.55 -3.14 -9.71
CA THR A 645 -20.50 -2.76 -10.77
C THR A 645 -21.90 -3.23 -10.42
N ASN A 646 -22.89 -2.34 -10.52
CA ASN A 646 -24.30 -2.64 -10.24
C ASN A 646 -25.07 -2.65 -11.56
N TYR A 647 -25.24 -3.84 -12.13
CA TYR A 647 -25.68 -4.07 -13.51
C TYR A 647 -27.02 -3.38 -13.81
N ASP A 648 -28.02 -3.54 -12.95
CA ASP A 648 -29.37 -2.98 -13.19
C ASP A 648 -29.50 -1.52 -12.75
N SER A 649 -28.62 -1.06 -11.85
CA SER A 649 -28.62 0.33 -11.38
C SER A 649 -27.84 1.28 -12.29
N ASN A 650 -27.01 0.76 -13.21
CA ASN A 650 -26.07 1.56 -14.01
C ASN A 650 -25.12 2.40 -13.14
N THR A 651 -24.65 1.82 -12.04
CA THR A 651 -23.73 2.49 -11.10
C THR A 651 -22.56 1.60 -10.70
N VAL A 652 -21.54 2.21 -10.09
CA VAL A 652 -20.47 1.54 -9.35
C VAL A 652 -20.56 1.93 -7.88
N SER A 653 -20.63 0.96 -6.98
CA SER A 653 -20.48 1.18 -5.55
C SER A 653 -19.01 1.17 -5.17
N VAL A 654 -18.58 2.17 -4.40
CA VAL A 654 -17.21 2.28 -3.87
C VAL A 654 -17.26 1.93 -2.39
N ILE A 655 -16.61 0.83 -2.01
CA ILE A 655 -16.57 0.31 -0.65
C ILE A 655 -15.19 0.60 -0.08
N ASN A 656 -15.12 1.17 1.13
CA ASN A 656 -13.87 1.26 1.85
C ASN A 656 -13.55 -0.11 2.49
N SER A 657 -12.40 -0.69 2.15
CA SER A 657 -12.00 -2.03 2.60
C SER A 657 -11.61 -2.09 4.08
N ILE A 658 -11.39 -0.96 4.74
CA ILE A 658 -11.09 -0.88 6.18
C ILE A 658 -12.38 -0.74 7.01
N THR A 659 -13.29 0.15 6.59
CA THR A 659 -14.53 0.41 7.34
C THR A 659 -15.67 -0.52 6.95
N HIS A 660 -15.53 -1.24 5.82
CA HIS A 660 -16.54 -2.14 5.25
C HIS A 660 -17.88 -1.43 4.94
N THR A 661 -17.81 -0.17 4.54
CA THR A 661 -18.99 0.64 4.22
C THR A 661 -18.89 1.23 2.81
N VAL A 662 -20.04 1.46 2.18
CA VAL A 662 -20.12 2.16 0.90
C VAL A 662 -19.81 3.64 1.14
N SER A 663 -18.69 4.11 0.58
CA SER A 663 -18.23 5.48 0.64
C SER A 663 -18.84 6.35 -0.46
N ALA A 664 -19.17 5.76 -1.62
CA ALA A 664 -19.77 6.46 -2.74
C ALA A 664 -20.55 5.51 -3.66
N THR A 665 -21.44 6.07 -4.47
CA THR A 665 -22.08 5.39 -5.60
C THR A 665 -22.00 6.30 -6.83
N ILE A 666 -21.39 5.80 -7.89
CA ILE A 666 -21.01 6.59 -9.08
C ILE A 666 -21.84 6.11 -10.27
N GLY A 667 -22.52 7.02 -10.97
CA GLY A 667 -23.26 6.69 -12.20
C GLY A 667 -22.31 6.40 -13.37
N VAL A 668 -22.57 5.33 -14.11
CA VAL A 668 -21.79 4.92 -15.29
C VAL A 668 -22.72 4.63 -16.48
N GLY A 669 -22.19 4.07 -17.57
CA GLY A 669 -23.00 3.67 -18.71
C GLY A 669 -23.95 2.50 -18.40
N SER A 670 -24.78 2.14 -19.38
CA SER A 670 -25.81 1.11 -19.20
C SER A 670 -25.22 -0.29 -19.08
N ASN A 671 -25.71 -1.04 -18.09
CA ASN A 671 -25.37 -2.43 -17.80
C ASN A 671 -23.86 -2.64 -17.57
N PRO A 672 -23.29 -2.02 -16.52
CA PRO A 672 -21.89 -2.18 -16.18
C PRO A 672 -21.62 -3.63 -15.77
N TRP A 673 -20.55 -4.20 -16.32
CA TRP A 673 -20.21 -5.62 -16.17
C TRP A 673 -18.84 -5.80 -15.52
N GLY A 674 -17.78 -5.86 -16.33
CA GLY A 674 -16.41 -5.97 -15.85
C GLY A 674 -15.90 -4.64 -15.31
N VAL A 675 -15.05 -4.73 -14.29
CA VAL A 675 -14.35 -3.59 -13.72
C VAL A 675 -12.90 -3.97 -13.48
N ALA A 676 -11.98 -3.06 -13.75
CA ALA A 676 -10.56 -3.23 -13.48
C ALA A 676 -9.96 -1.92 -12.97
N VAL A 677 -8.98 -2.02 -12.09
CA VAL A 677 -8.25 -0.87 -11.54
C VAL A 677 -6.83 -0.89 -12.09
N ASP A 678 -6.37 0.24 -12.61
CA ASP A 678 -4.98 0.39 -13.02
C ASP A 678 -4.07 0.60 -11.79
N PRO A 679 -3.12 -0.31 -11.51
CA PRO A 679 -2.20 -0.15 -10.39
C PRO A 679 -1.23 1.02 -10.53
N GLY A 680 -1.01 1.55 -11.73
CA GLY A 680 -0.12 2.70 -11.94
C GLY A 680 -0.79 4.02 -11.59
N THR A 681 -2.03 4.22 -12.04
CA THR A 681 -2.75 5.50 -11.91
C THR A 681 -3.86 5.50 -10.88
N GLY A 682 -4.33 4.33 -10.44
CA GLY A 682 -5.54 4.19 -9.63
C GLY A 682 -6.85 4.40 -10.41
N ALA A 683 -6.79 4.62 -11.73
CA ALA A 683 -7.98 4.81 -12.55
C ALA A 683 -8.81 3.51 -12.61
N VAL A 684 -10.13 3.66 -12.53
CA VAL A 684 -11.06 2.52 -12.59
C VAL A 684 -11.76 2.53 -13.94
N TYR A 685 -11.68 1.40 -14.64
CA TYR A 685 -12.30 1.19 -15.94
C TYR A 685 -13.47 0.22 -15.82
N VAL A 686 -14.60 0.58 -16.42
CA VAL A 686 -15.87 -0.17 -16.30
C VAL A 686 -16.43 -0.43 -17.69
N ALA A 687 -16.59 -1.70 -18.05
CA ALA A 687 -17.22 -2.09 -19.30
C ALA A 687 -18.74 -1.95 -19.19
N ASN A 688 -19.33 -1.10 -20.04
CA ASN A 688 -20.76 -0.86 -20.08
C ASN A 688 -21.36 -1.63 -21.28
N MET A 689 -21.77 -2.87 -21.01
CA MET A 689 -22.13 -3.86 -22.03
C MET A 689 -23.18 -3.35 -23.02
N PHE A 690 -24.28 -2.77 -22.52
CA PHE A 690 -25.39 -2.37 -23.38
C PHE A 690 -25.12 -1.07 -24.14
N SER A 691 -24.38 -0.15 -23.53
CA SER A 691 -24.06 1.13 -24.15
C SER A 691 -22.88 1.07 -25.13
N ASN A 692 -22.18 -0.06 -25.24
CA ASN A 692 -20.99 -0.23 -26.08
C ASN A 692 -19.86 0.78 -25.74
N THR A 693 -19.69 1.07 -24.45
CA THR A 693 -18.70 2.03 -23.96
C THR A 693 -17.89 1.47 -22.79
N VAL A 694 -16.78 2.14 -22.46
CA VAL A 694 -16.06 1.97 -21.20
C VAL A 694 -16.11 3.29 -20.43
N SER A 695 -16.53 3.25 -19.16
CA SER A 695 -16.45 4.38 -18.26
C SER A 695 -15.10 4.40 -17.53
N VAL A 696 -14.49 5.58 -17.40
CA VAL A 696 -13.26 5.81 -16.64
C VAL A 696 -13.59 6.71 -15.47
N ILE A 697 -13.35 6.20 -14.27
CA ILE A 697 -13.53 6.91 -13.01
C ILE A 697 -12.12 7.28 -12.53
N SER A 698 -11.82 8.58 -12.46
CA SER A 698 -10.57 9.05 -11.86
C SER A 698 -10.64 8.93 -10.34
N ALA A 699 -9.57 8.44 -9.73
CA ALA A 699 -9.40 8.42 -8.28
C ALA A 699 -9.46 9.84 -7.68
#